data_AF-A0A1H5YUA7-F1
#
_entry.id   AF-A0A1H5YUA7-F1
#
_cell.length_a   1.000
_cell.length_b   1.000
_cell.length_c   1.000
_cell.angle_alpha   90.00
_cell.angle_beta   90.00
_cell.angle_gamma   90.00
#
_symmetry.space_group_name_H-M   'P 1'
#
loop_
_entity.id
_entity.type
_entity.pdbx_description
1 polymer ?
#
loop_
_entity_poly.entity_id
_entity_poly.type
_entity_poly.pdbx_seq_one_letter_code
_entity_poly.pdbx_strand_id
1 'polypeptide(L)'
;MSSQVGINPTLMTQLINGMKRAAGTLPDVGLQVERALTSLGLQLWGPTQAQVIGRLISEQIPALQGRLDLILAAPDREAGQGGILWASESAWLSKSPAEGAATAKALATRLRDQVAGHALDAETVAAIELHKNDPYFALAFCREIPPRELKALITRSYGSDLPPSNRPLQHDVALQERLGTMLSTVLGTASRGVGRMQLADDYTDRLIEDIEEPKDAFAVKRLLQDGEFGHTFLLTLTQKLYDKDLAHPLDRSLPRDPWSMPGPRDASLGDLSPMGTVLVALAHHPAVAQDFFTDPGRRPLAYLMRRHPWNGDADADLGWAIQVAATEFRDHDLPPGNSRGYKSALIASWATRFWSDPKVQENLPRSRAHLGEILAHYIGDLHRDTRAFSSELPGVVAGSDPDKDLYGIEPYGARFNGSAIKDAMTWAFEDDEAFETVVAAHGLYSAKMLDELAGMVATEIADDFSAWREANPEATPRQLEAMRQDMLEEHMSRSGGAAFVRATGDLAVATWVITNAANISTIREAKEVDARFAAFKEMAEKVVGLAPGPQGTFIGLMVDSAKGAIFAQAKSGYEEQARTDADTALGVAKHMFTDLTAATMMRHGLFGEGSSLTKTHPYRYQDFSPGAVGHFLDDGQIRPWAEMNADQRWAYNEWLGLNDTGRVFGKPTDSIENGFRDAAKIYSGSG
;
A
#
# COMPACT_ATOMS: atom_id res chain seq x y z
N MET A 1 27.60 -15.10 -3.31
CA MET A 1 26.97 -15.98 -2.31
C MET A 1 26.93 -15.20 -1.00
N SER A 2 25.75 -14.76 -0.58
CA SER A 2 25.51 -14.10 0.71
C SER A 2 25.88 -15.06 1.85
N SER A 3 26.67 -14.60 2.83
CA SER A 3 26.99 -15.43 4.00
C SER A 3 25.78 -15.45 4.94
N GLN A 4 24.84 -16.35 4.69
CA GLN A 4 23.80 -16.66 5.67
C GLN A 4 24.45 -17.40 6.85
N VAL A 5 24.24 -16.89 8.07
CA VAL A 5 24.70 -17.55 9.29
C VAL A 5 23.50 -18.19 9.96
N GLY A 6 23.49 -19.52 10.02
CA GLY A 6 22.49 -20.29 10.77
C GLY A 6 22.91 -20.40 12.23
N ILE A 7 22.12 -19.83 13.15
CA ILE A 7 22.37 -19.91 14.59
C ILE A 7 21.17 -20.54 15.28
N ASN A 8 21.40 -21.56 16.11
CA ASN A 8 20.40 -22.04 17.05
C ASN A 8 20.49 -21.18 18.34
N PRO A 9 19.49 -20.33 18.66
CA PRO A 9 19.57 -19.41 19.79
C PRO A 9 19.74 -20.10 21.13
N THR A 10 19.14 -21.28 21.29
CA THR A 10 19.23 -22.09 22.50
C THR A 10 20.66 -22.60 22.69
N LEU A 11 21.29 -23.13 21.64
CA LEU A 11 22.67 -23.60 21.70
C LEU A 11 23.66 -22.45 21.89
N MET A 12 23.44 -21.31 21.24
CA MET A 12 24.27 -20.11 21.42
C MET A 12 24.18 -19.56 22.85
N THR A 13 22.98 -19.53 23.43
CA THR A 13 22.76 -19.16 24.84
C THR A 13 23.49 -20.13 25.79
N GLN A 14 23.41 -21.44 25.51
CA GLN A 14 24.13 -22.46 26.29
C GLN A 14 25.65 -22.30 26.18
N LEU A 15 26.18 -22.02 24.98
CA LEU A 15 27.59 -21.74 24.74
C LEU A 15 28.06 -20.50 25.52
N ILE A 16 27.33 -19.39 25.42
CA ILE A 16 27.64 -18.15 26.15
C ILE A 16 27.65 -18.40 27.67
N ASN A 17 26.66 -19.14 28.18
CA ASN A 17 26.61 -19.50 29.61
C ASN A 17 27.73 -20.47 30.01
N GLY A 18 28.13 -21.39 29.13
CA GLY A 18 29.31 -22.24 29.29
C GLY A 18 30.60 -21.42 29.35
N MET A 19 30.78 -20.47 28.43
CA MET A 19 31.91 -19.56 28.38
C MET A 19 31.98 -18.66 29.62
N LYS A 20 30.85 -18.11 30.09
CA LYS A 20 30.78 -17.34 31.35
C LYS A 20 31.25 -18.16 32.55
N ARG A 21 30.81 -19.42 32.65
CA ARG A 21 31.26 -20.34 33.71
C ARG A 21 32.75 -20.64 33.59
N ALA A 22 33.25 -20.96 32.40
CA ALA A 22 34.66 -21.23 32.15
C ALA A 22 35.55 -20.00 32.44
N ALA A 23 35.13 -18.81 32.05
CA ALA A 23 35.82 -17.55 32.33
C ALA A 23 35.93 -17.28 33.84
N GLY A 24 34.92 -17.67 34.63
CA GLY A 24 34.95 -17.57 36.08
C GLY A 24 35.81 -18.64 36.76
N THR A 25 35.80 -19.88 36.25
CA THR A 25 36.48 -21.01 36.92
C THR A 25 37.95 -21.19 36.52
N LEU A 26 38.34 -20.85 35.28
CA LEU A 26 39.72 -21.01 34.79
C LEU A 26 40.76 -20.22 35.59
N PRO A 27 40.52 -18.96 36.01
CA PRO A 27 41.44 -18.22 36.86
C PRO A 27 41.66 -18.91 38.22
N ASP A 28 40.59 -19.44 38.82
CA ASP A 28 40.64 -20.14 40.11
C ASP A 28 41.41 -21.46 40.03
N VAL A 29 41.19 -22.24 38.97
CA VAL A 29 41.97 -23.47 38.70
C VAL A 29 43.43 -23.13 38.43
N GLY A 30 43.70 -22.06 37.66
CA GLY A 30 45.05 -21.55 37.43
C GLY A 30 45.77 -21.21 38.73
N LEU A 31 45.10 -20.51 39.64
CA LEU A 31 45.62 -20.18 40.98
C LEU A 31 45.85 -21.43 41.84
N GLN A 32 44.97 -22.43 41.77
CA GLN A 32 45.16 -23.69 42.51
C GLN A 32 46.36 -24.48 42.01
N VAL A 33 46.55 -24.57 40.69
CA VAL A 33 47.71 -25.22 40.07
C VAL A 33 49.00 -24.45 40.39
N GLU A 34 48.97 -23.12 40.33
CA GLU A 34 50.10 -22.27 40.71
C GLU A 34 50.49 -22.47 42.18
N ARG A 35 49.50 -22.52 43.09
CA ARG A 35 49.73 -22.85 44.51
C ARG A 35 50.31 -24.24 44.68
N ALA A 36 49.82 -25.24 43.94
CA ALA A 36 50.33 -26.61 43.99
C ALA A 36 51.78 -26.71 43.46
N LEU A 37 52.09 -26.07 42.33
CA LEU A 37 53.44 -26.06 41.75
C LEU A 37 54.44 -25.27 42.61
N THR A 38 54.00 -24.16 43.20
CA THR A 38 54.79 -23.40 44.19
C THR A 38 55.08 -24.25 45.42
N SER A 39 54.10 -25.03 45.89
CA SER A 39 54.31 -25.96 47.02
C SER A 39 55.30 -27.09 46.71
N LEU A 40 55.52 -27.40 45.42
CA LEU A 40 56.51 -28.35 44.92
C LEU A 40 57.86 -27.70 44.55
N GLY A 41 58.04 -26.40 44.82
CA GLY A 41 59.29 -25.66 44.57
C GLY A 41 59.52 -25.24 43.11
N LEU A 42 58.52 -25.37 42.24
CA LEU A 42 58.57 -24.94 40.84
C LEU A 42 57.95 -23.55 40.72
N GLN A 43 58.79 -22.51 40.56
CA GLN A 43 58.31 -21.15 40.31
C GLN A 43 58.01 -20.94 38.83
N LEU A 44 56.74 -20.65 38.50
CA LEU A 44 56.34 -20.17 37.17
C LEU A 44 56.49 -18.64 37.12
N TRP A 45 57.29 -18.14 36.19
CA TRP A 45 57.44 -16.71 35.95
C TRP A 45 56.44 -16.26 34.86
N GLY A 46 55.31 -15.70 35.28
CA GLY A 46 54.32 -15.05 34.40
C GLY A 46 52.87 -15.43 34.72
N PRO A 47 51.88 -14.64 34.24
CA PRO A 47 50.46 -14.99 34.38
C PRO A 47 50.20 -16.36 33.74
N THR A 48 49.52 -17.25 34.48
CA THR A 48 49.23 -18.59 33.99
C THR A 48 48.37 -18.50 32.71
N GLN A 49 48.65 -19.37 31.73
CA GLN A 49 47.89 -19.45 30.47
C GLN A 49 46.36 -19.51 30.71
N ALA A 50 45.92 -20.10 31.82
CA ALA A 50 44.52 -20.15 32.23
C ALA A 50 43.90 -18.76 32.55
N GLN A 51 44.65 -17.84 33.15
CA GLN A 51 44.21 -16.46 33.39
C GLN A 51 44.10 -15.67 32.07
N VAL A 52 45.05 -15.88 31.14
CA VAL A 52 45.03 -15.27 29.81
C VAL A 52 43.83 -15.77 29.00
N ILE A 53 43.59 -17.09 29.01
CA ILE A 53 42.43 -17.70 28.34
C ILE A 53 41.12 -17.22 28.98
N GLY A 54 41.03 -17.15 30.31
CA GLY A 54 39.85 -16.64 31.01
C GLY A 54 39.54 -15.18 30.64
N ARG A 55 40.57 -14.34 30.48
CA ARG A 55 40.42 -12.96 30.00
C ARG A 55 39.94 -12.90 28.55
N LEU A 56 40.57 -13.66 27.65
CA LEU A 56 40.17 -13.74 26.24
C LEU A 56 38.72 -14.22 26.08
N ILE A 57 38.29 -15.23 26.84
CA ILE A 57 36.89 -15.69 26.86
C ILE A 57 35.96 -14.57 27.36
N SER A 58 36.36 -13.86 28.43
CA SER A 58 35.58 -12.75 28.98
C SER A 58 35.41 -11.59 27.99
N GLU A 59 36.43 -11.30 27.19
CA GLU A 59 36.41 -10.27 26.15
C GLU A 59 35.46 -10.62 24.98
N GLN A 60 35.29 -11.91 24.66
CA GLN A 60 34.46 -12.38 23.54
C GLN A 60 32.98 -12.55 23.89
N ILE A 61 32.64 -12.79 25.16
CA ILE A 61 31.26 -13.00 25.62
C ILE A 61 30.30 -11.85 25.25
N PRO A 62 30.64 -10.56 25.47
CA PRO A 62 29.76 -9.46 25.10
C PRO A 62 29.47 -9.39 23.59
N ALA A 63 30.45 -9.68 22.75
CA ALA A 63 30.28 -9.71 21.30
C ALA A 63 29.34 -10.84 20.88
N LEU A 64 29.52 -12.05 21.41
CA LEU A 64 28.64 -13.19 21.13
C LEU A 64 27.20 -12.96 21.59
N GLN A 65 27.03 -12.32 22.74
CA GLN A 65 25.69 -11.99 23.25
C GLN A 65 25.03 -10.87 22.43
N GLY A 66 25.76 -9.82 22.06
CA GLY A 66 25.25 -8.77 21.16
C GLY A 66 24.84 -9.32 19.79
N ARG A 67 25.62 -10.25 19.22
CA ARG A 67 25.26 -10.94 17.97
C ARG A 67 23.97 -11.73 18.11
N LEU A 68 23.84 -12.50 19.18
CA LEU A 68 22.63 -13.28 19.44
C LEU A 68 21.39 -12.37 19.58
N ASP A 69 21.52 -11.29 20.35
CA ASP A 69 20.43 -10.34 20.57
C ASP A 69 20.00 -9.68 19.25
N LEU A 70 20.95 -9.27 18.39
CA LEU A 70 20.66 -8.71 17.07
C LEU A 70 20.00 -9.70 16.11
N ILE A 71 20.47 -10.95 16.09
CA ILE A 71 19.88 -12.02 15.24
C ILE A 71 18.45 -12.33 15.68
N LEU A 72 18.17 -12.30 16.98
CA LEU A 72 16.81 -12.49 17.50
C LEU A 72 15.87 -11.33 17.13
N ALA A 73 16.42 -10.13 16.94
CA ALA A 73 15.68 -8.92 16.58
C ALA A 73 15.58 -8.68 15.06
N ALA A 74 16.31 -9.44 14.23
CA ALA A 74 16.31 -9.27 12.79
C ALA A 74 14.93 -9.59 12.17
N PRO A 75 14.35 -8.69 11.36
CA PRO A 75 13.01 -8.88 10.77
C PRO A 75 12.99 -9.91 9.64
N ASP A 76 14.12 -10.15 8.97
CA ASP A 76 14.34 -11.11 7.88
C ASP A 76 14.67 -12.53 8.38
N ARG A 77 14.40 -12.82 9.66
CA ARG A 77 14.69 -14.14 10.25
C ARG A 77 13.86 -15.23 9.58
N GLU A 78 14.54 -16.20 8.99
CA GLU A 78 13.89 -17.40 8.48
C GLU A 78 14.01 -18.53 9.50
N ALA A 79 12.86 -19.12 9.86
CA ALA A 79 12.82 -20.28 10.74
C ALA A 79 13.21 -21.53 9.95
N GLY A 80 14.43 -22.04 10.18
CA GLY A 80 14.89 -23.31 9.65
C GLY A 80 14.39 -24.51 10.46
N GLN A 81 14.50 -25.71 9.89
CA GLN A 81 14.24 -26.95 10.64
C GLN A 81 15.20 -27.09 11.84
N GLY A 82 14.69 -27.57 12.98
CA GLY A 82 15.50 -27.81 14.18
C GLY A 82 15.77 -26.59 15.08
N GLY A 83 15.00 -25.51 14.93
CA GLY A 83 15.14 -24.30 15.77
C GLY A 83 16.37 -23.45 15.44
N ILE A 84 16.93 -23.62 14.23
CA ILE A 84 17.99 -22.77 13.68
C ILE A 84 17.33 -21.55 13.06
N LEU A 85 17.72 -20.36 13.52
CA LEU A 85 17.37 -19.09 12.89
C LEU A 85 18.46 -18.73 11.89
N TRP A 86 18.06 -18.41 10.67
CA TRP A 86 18.95 -17.87 9.65
C TRP A 86 18.83 -16.35 9.65
N ALA A 87 19.97 -15.67 9.75
CA ALA A 87 20.07 -14.22 9.60
C ALA A 87 21.25 -13.88 8.68
N SER A 88 21.09 -12.81 7.90
CA SER A 88 22.17 -12.31 7.05
C SER A 88 23.05 -11.32 7.82
N GLU A 89 24.29 -11.70 8.09
CA GLU A 89 25.31 -10.77 8.64
C GLU A 89 26.08 -10.04 7.53
N SER A 90 25.70 -10.17 6.25
CA SER A 90 26.49 -9.67 5.11
C SER A 90 26.68 -8.16 5.09
N ALA A 91 25.82 -7.42 5.80
CA ALA A 91 25.90 -5.96 5.94
C ALA A 91 26.77 -5.51 7.13
N TRP A 92 27.24 -6.44 7.98
CA TRP A 92 28.01 -6.12 9.18
C TRP A 92 29.50 -6.12 8.87
N LEU A 93 30.11 -4.93 8.84
CA LEU A 93 31.53 -4.78 8.54
C LEU A 93 32.41 -4.98 9.78
N SER A 94 31.93 -4.56 10.94
CA SER A 94 32.61 -4.73 12.22
C SER A 94 32.47 -6.17 12.70
N LYS A 95 33.59 -6.79 13.07
CA LYS A 95 33.61 -8.14 13.63
C LYS A 95 33.30 -8.14 15.12
N SER A 96 33.33 -6.98 15.76
CA SER A 96 33.07 -6.81 17.19
C SER A 96 32.50 -5.43 17.53
N PRO A 97 31.83 -5.27 18.68
CA PRO A 97 31.41 -3.97 19.20
C PRO A 97 32.55 -2.95 19.34
N ALA A 98 33.75 -3.40 19.73
CA ALA A 98 34.90 -2.53 19.93
C ALA A 98 35.44 -1.97 18.61
N GLU A 99 35.46 -2.80 17.56
CA GLU A 99 35.83 -2.39 16.20
C GLU A 99 34.83 -1.37 15.65
N GLY A 100 33.52 -1.65 15.78
CA GLY A 100 32.48 -0.71 15.37
C GLY A 100 32.57 0.63 16.11
N ALA A 101 32.84 0.61 17.42
CA ALA A 101 33.01 1.82 18.22
C ALA A 101 34.25 2.64 17.84
N ALA A 102 35.38 1.98 17.56
CA ALA A 102 36.59 2.65 17.11
C ALA A 102 36.38 3.38 15.77
N THR A 103 35.74 2.69 14.81
CA THR A 103 35.39 3.27 13.50
C THR A 103 34.38 4.40 13.63
N ALA A 104 33.33 4.22 14.45
CA ALA A 104 32.34 5.26 14.73
C ALA A 104 32.97 6.52 15.30
N LYS A 105 33.85 6.39 16.29
CA LYS A 105 34.57 7.52 16.89
C LYS A 105 35.47 8.25 15.88
N ALA A 106 36.19 7.50 15.04
CA ALA A 106 37.06 8.09 14.03
C ALA A 106 36.25 8.88 12.98
N LEU A 107 35.18 8.29 12.44
CA LEU A 107 34.32 8.95 11.45
C LEU A 107 33.53 10.12 12.06
N ALA A 108 33.05 10.00 13.30
CA ALA A 108 32.37 11.09 14.00
C ALA A 108 33.30 12.30 14.20
N THR A 109 34.56 12.06 14.59
CA THR A 109 35.56 13.13 14.74
C THR A 109 35.83 13.82 13.41
N ARG A 110 36.05 13.05 12.35
CA ARG A 110 36.29 13.60 11.00
C ARG A 110 35.10 14.39 10.47
N LEU A 111 33.88 13.90 10.69
CA LEU A 111 32.65 14.60 10.29
C LEU A 111 32.50 15.94 11.01
N ARG A 112 32.77 16.00 12.32
CA ARG A 112 32.75 17.25 13.09
C ARG A 112 33.70 18.29 12.50
N ASP A 113 34.95 17.90 12.26
CA ASP A 113 35.99 18.80 11.76
C ASP A 113 35.61 19.36 10.38
N GLN A 114 35.05 18.52 9.51
CA GLN A 114 34.62 18.91 8.16
C GLN A 114 33.41 19.82 8.14
N VAL A 115 32.39 19.51 8.94
CA VAL A 115 31.18 20.34 9.02
C VAL A 115 31.49 21.68 9.69
N ALA A 116 32.37 21.71 10.71
CA ALA A 116 32.85 22.95 11.31
C ALA A 116 33.65 23.82 10.33
N GLY A 117 34.35 23.21 9.38
CA GLY A 117 35.10 23.90 8.32
C GLY A 117 34.30 24.22 7.05
N HIS A 118 33.00 23.90 6.99
CA HIS A 118 32.17 23.97 5.77
C HIS A 118 32.76 23.24 4.55
N ALA A 119 33.54 22.19 4.78
CA ALA A 119 34.25 21.43 3.76
C ALA A 119 33.96 19.93 3.92
N LEU A 120 32.72 19.53 3.62
CA LEU A 120 32.31 18.12 3.61
C LEU A 120 32.97 17.41 2.42
N ASP A 121 33.73 16.34 2.68
CA ASP A 121 34.37 15.57 1.62
C ASP A 121 33.56 14.32 1.23
N ALA A 122 33.71 13.89 -0.02
CA ALA A 122 33.00 12.72 -0.54
C ALA A 122 33.49 11.40 0.08
N GLU A 123 34.74 11.35 0.55
CA GLU A 123 35.36 10.15 1.12
C GLU A 123 34.76 9.79 2.49
N THR A 124 34.52 10.78 3.33
CA THR A 124 33.92 10.61 4.67
C THR A 124 32.47 10.19 4.55
N VAL A 125 31.70 10.82 3.65
CA VAL A 125 30.32 10.41 3.38
C VAL A 125 30.29 8.98 2.85
N ALA A 126 31.18 8.60 1.94
CA ALA A 126 31.28 7.24 1.44
C ALA A 126 31.70 6.23 2.53
N ALA A 127 32.56 6.62 3.46
CA ALA A 127 32.94 5.78 4.59
C ALA A 127 31.76 5.56 5.56
N ILE A 128 30.99 6.61 5.88
CA ILE A 128 29.78 6.46 6.70
C ILE A 128 28.76 5.58 5.98
N GLU A 129 28.58 5.79 4.67
CA GLU A 129 27.70 4.98 3.84
C GLU A 129 28.06 3.49 3.88
N LEU A 130 29.35 3.17 3.77
CA LEU A 130 29.85 1.81 3.82
C LEU A 130 29.43 1.11 5.13
N HIS A 131 29.40 1.84 6.25
CA HIS A 131 29.07 1.32 7.58
C HIS A 131 27.61 1.52 8.01
N LYS A 132 26.73 2.11 7.19
CA LYS A 132 25.38 2.55 7.62
C LYS A 132 24.46 1.44 8.14
N ASN A 133 24.68 0.21 7.67
CA ASN A 133 23.89 -0.97 8.02
C ASN A 133 24.55 -1.87 9.08
N ASP A 134 25.70 -1.46 9.63
CA ASP A 134 26.41 -2.18 10.68
C ASP A 134 25.86 -1.76 12.07
N PRO A 135 25.21 -2.67 12.82
CA PRO A 135 24.59 -2.33 14.10
C PRO A 135 25.60 -1.90 15.18
N TYR A 136 26.84 -2.41 15.14
CA TYR A 136 27.87 -2.03 16.11
C TYR A 136 28.36 -0.62 15.84
N PHE A 137 28.62 -0.31 14.57
CA PHE A 137 28.95 1.05 14.15
C PHE A 137 27.81 2.01 14.45
N ALA A 138 26.59 1.70 14.01
CA ALA A 138 25.46 2.61 14.06
C ALA A 138 25.11 3.04 15.50
N LEU A 139 25.06 2.07 16.42
CA LEU A 139 24.82 2.35 17.83
C LEU A 139 25.94 3.20 18.45
N ALA A 140 27.19 2.83 18.18
CA ALA A 140 28.33 3.58 18.70
C ALA A 140 28.37 5.00 18.12
N PHE A 141 28.06 5.16 16.84
CA PHE A 141 28.00 6.46 16.17
C PHE A 141 26.93 7.37 16.78
N CYS A 142 25.73 6.85 17.04
CA CYS A 142 24.67 7.59 17.73
C CYS A 142 24.99 7.93 19.20
N ARG A 143 25.92 7.20 19.83
CA ARG A 143 26.44 7.52 21.17
C ARG A 143 27.54 8.58 21.12
N GLU A 144 28.41 8.49 20.11
CA GLU A 144 29.48 9.46 19.88
C GLU A 144 28.92 10.81 19.47
N ILE A 145 27.88 10.85 18.62
CA ILE A 145 27.18 12.07 18.19
C ILE A 145 25.76 12.07 18.79
N PRO A 146 25.55 12.67 19.98
CA PRO A 146 24.23 12.70 20.62
C PRO A 146 23.22 13.55 19.85
N PRO A 147 21.90 13.42 20.12
CA PRO A 147 20.86 14.04 19.29
C PRO A 147 20.98 15.54 19.05
N ARG A 148 21.31 16.34 20.09
CA ARG A 148 21.53 17.79 19.93
C ARG A 148 22.66 18.11 18.96
N GLU A 149 23.74 17.35 19.03
CA GLU A 149 24.88 17.52 18.14
C GLU A 149 24.55 17.06 16.72
N LEU A 150 23.82 15.95 16.59
CA LEU A 150 23.35 15.43 15.31
C LEU A 150 22.44 16.46 14.59
N LYS A 151 21.51 17.09 15.32
CA LYS A 151 20.68 18.19 14.80
C LYS A 151 21.53 19.38 14.34
N ALA A 152 22.49 19.79 15.16
CA ALA A 152 23.41 20.89 14.84
C ALA A 152 24.27 20.59 13.58
N LEU A 153 24.75 19.35 13.43
CA LEU A 153 25.53 18.94 12.27
C LEU A 153 24.71 19.01 10.98
N ILE A 154 23.45 18.54 11.00
CA ILE A 154 22.56 18.61 9.84
C ILE A 154 22.24 20.06 9.51
N THR A 155 21.81 20.86 10.47
CA THR A 155 21.49 22.28 10.18
C THR A 155 22.70 23.05 9.65
N ARG A 156 23.91 22.74 10.14
CA ARG A 156 25.15 23.36 9.67
C ARG A 156 25.61 22.86 8.30
N SER A 157 25.43 21.58 7.97
CA SER A 157 25.77 21.06 6.65
C SER A 157 24.98 21.75 5.54
N TYR A 158 23.76 22.20 5.85
CA TYR A 158 22.91 23.01 4.98
C TYR A 158 23.09 24.53 5.14
N GLY A 159 24.17 25.00 5.77
CA GLY A 159 24.56 26.41 5.80
C GLY A 159 23.66 27.31 6.65
N SER A 160 23.08 26.79 7.74
CA SER A 160 22.23 27.60 8.64
C SER A 160 22.95 28.75 9.37
N ASP A 161 24.27 28.69 9.45
CA ASP A 161 25.17 29.72 9.99
C ASP A 161 25.79 30.60 8.91
N LEU A 162 25.52 30.32 7.63
CA LEU A 162 25.96 31.13 6.50
C LEU A 162 24.92 32.20 6.12
N PRO A 163 25.36 33.37 5.62
CA PRO A 163 24.46 34.33 4.98
C PRO A 163 23.70 33.69 3.81
N PRO A 164 22.45 34.09 3.51
CA PRO A 164 21.65 33.51 2.43
C PRO A 164 22.33 33.46 1.05
N SER A 165 23.15 34.47 0.74
CA SER A 165 23.90 34.52 -0.52
C SER A 165 24.92 33.39 -0.68
N ASN A 166 25.37 32.81 0.44
CA ASN A 166 26.43 31.81 0.51
C ASN A 166 25.89 30.40 0.83
N ARG A 167 24.56 30.26 0.97
CA ARG A 167 23.93 28.94 1.08
C ARG A 167 24.00 28.21 -0.26
N PRO A 168 24.11 26.86 -0.23
CA PRO A 168 24.14 26.07 -1.45
C PRO A 168 22.79 26.19 -2.19
N LEU A 169 22.86 26.08 -3.52
CA LEU A 169 21.67 25.91 -4.37
C LEU A 169 21.20 24.46 -4.30
N GLN A 170 19.93 24.21 -4.65
CA GLN A 170 19.33 22.88 -4.60
C GLN A 170 20.10 21.84 -5.44
N HIS A 171 20.69 22.24 -6.57
CA HIS A 171 21.49 21.34 -7.40
C HIS A 171 22.90 21.07 -6.85
N ASP A 172 23.36 21.84 -5.87
CA ASP A 172 24.69 21.74 -5.28
C ASP A 172 24.70 20.93 -3.96
N VAL A 173 23.52 20.62 -3.39
CA VAL A 173 23.42 19.92 -2.10
C VAL A 173 23.52 18.39 -2.18
N ALA A 174 23.92 17.82 -3.33
CA ALA A 174 23.92 16.37 -3.54
C ALA A 174 24.71 15.60 -2.46
N LEU A 175 25.83 16.17 -1.98
CA LEU A 175 26.66 15.53 -0.95
C LEU A 175 26.01 15.64 0.45
N GLN A 176 25.35 16.76 0.74
CA GLN A 176 24.61 16.99 1.98
C GLN A 176 23.37 16.11 2.06
N GLU A 177 22.62 15.97 0.96
CA GLU A 177 21.49 15.04 0.87
C GLU A 177 21.96 13.61 1.09
N ARG A 178 23.05 13.18 0.42
CA ARG A 178 23.64 11.86 0.63
C ARG A 178 24.03 11.64 2.09
N LEU A 179 24.69 12.62 2.74
CA LEU A 179 25.00 12.56 4.17
C LEU A 179 23.72 12.44 5.02
N GLY A 180 22.69 13.25 4.73
CA GLY A 180 21.41 13.22 5.42
C GLY A 180 20.76 11.83 5.38
N THR A 181 20.66 11.24 4.19
CA THR A 181 20.18 9.87 3.98
C THR A 181 21.02 8.87 4.79
N MET A 182 22.36 8.99 4.78
CA MET A 182 23.22 8.06 5.53
C MET A 182 23.03 8.18 7.04
N LEU A 183 22.92 9.41 7.57
CA LEU A 183 22.64 9.64 8.99
C LEU A 183 21.26 9.11 9.38
N SER A 184 20.26 9.25 8.51
CA SER A 184 18.93 8.67 8.69
C SER A 184 18.99 7.14 8.75
N THR A 185 19.70 6.49 7.80
CA THR A 185 19.90 5.03 7.81
C THR A 185 20.68 4.55 9.05
N VAL A 186 21.71 5.28 9.47
CA VAL A 186 22.47 4.97 10.69
C VAL A 186 21.57 5.02 11.93
N LEU A 187 20.77 6.07 12.07
CA LEU A 187 19.82 6.18 13.19
C LEU A 187 18.76 5.06 13.13
N GLY A 188 18.23 4.76 11.94
CA GLY A 188 17.33 3.63 11.70
C GLY A 188 17.92 2.32 12.18
N THR A 189 19.13 1.98 11.72
CA THR A 189 19.86 0.78 12.15
C THR A 189 20.11 0.74 13.65
N ALA A 190 20.51 1.86 14.26
CA ALA A 190 20.71 1.93 15.72
C ALA A 190 19.40 1.74 16.51
N SER A 191 18.28 2.25 15.99
CA SER A 191 16.97 2.18 16.64
C SER A 191 16.37 0.77 16.72
N ARG A 192 16.87 -0.15 15.89
CA ARG A 192 16.50 -1.58 15.89
C ARG A 192 17.24 -2.40 16.95
N GLY A 193 18.20 -1.79 17.64
CA GLY A 193 18.99 -2.45 18.68
C GLY A 193 18.15 -2.90 19.87
N VAL A 194 18.50 -4.05 20.45
CA VAL A 194 17.82 -4.65 21.61
C VAL A 194 18.79 -4.90 22.76
N GLY A 195 18.27 -4.95 23.99
CA GLY A 195 19.07 -5.24 25.18
C GLY A 195 20.22 -4.25 25.36
N ARG A 196 21.46 -4.74 25.40
CA ARG A 196 22.67 -3.88 25.56
C ARG A 196 23.00 -3.06 24.30
N MET A 197 22.42 -3.44 23.17
CA MET A 197 22.58 -2.78 21.89
C MET A 197 21.48 -1.74 21.61
N GLN A 198 20.63 -1.44 22.59
CA GLN A 198 19.59 -0.43 22.46
C GLN A 198 20.15 1.00 22.62
N LEU A 199 19.53 1.96 21.94
CA LEU A 199 19.69 3.39 22.23
C LEU A 199 19.27 3.69 23.67
N ALA A 200 19.75 4.81 24.23
CA ALA A 200 19.32 5.24 25.55
C ALA A 200 17.81 5.51 25.58
N ASP A 201 17.14 5.22 26.70
CA ASP A 201 15.68 5.36 26.82
C ASP A 201 15.21 6.80 26.58
N ASP A 202 16.03 7.79 26.96
CA ASP A 202 15.81 9.23 26.77
C ASP A 202 16.21 9.75 25.38
N TYR A 203 16.70 8.88 24.48
CA TYR A 203 17.22 9.32 23.17
C TYR A 203 16.13 10.00 22.34
N THR A 204 14.90 9.48 22.37
CA THR A 204 13.76 10.09 21.68
C THR A 204 13.42 11.46 22.26
N ASP A 205 13.45 11.64 23.59
CA ASP A 205 13.19 12.93 24.24
C ASP A 205 14.23 13.98 23.84
N ARG A 206 15.50 13.59 23.83
CA ARG A 206 16.62 14.45 23.44
C ARG A 206 16.61 14.77 21.94
N LEU A 207 16.09 13.88 21.11
CA LEU A 207 15.97 14.09 19.66
C LEU A 207 14.91 15.14 19.33
N ILE A 208 13.76 15.11 20.02
CA ILE A 208 12.65 16.06 19.82
C ILE A 208 12.68 17.26 20.79
N GLU A 209 13.76 17.40 21.56
CA GLU A 209 14.01 18.59 22.35
C GLU A 209 14.04 19.80 21.40
N ASP A 210 13.42 20.90 21.81
CA ASP A 210 13.33 22.14 21.02
C ASP A 210 12.76 21.95 19.60
N ILE A 211 11.94 20.92 19.35
CA ILE A 211 11.32 20.66 18.03
C ILE A 211 10.46 21.83 17.51
N GLU A 212 10.03 22.74 18.39
CA GLU A 212 9.32 23.97 18.02
C GLU A 212 10.23 24.95 17.27
N GLU A 213 11.55 24.85 17.49
CA GLU A 213 12.56 25.60 16.75
C GLU A 213 12.63 25.04 15.31
N PRO A 214 12.35 25.85 14.29
CA PRO A 214 12.25 25.36 12.92
C PRO A 214 13.54 24.70 12.39
N LYS A 215 14.72 25.08 12.92
CA LYS A 215 16.00 24.45 12.56
C LYS A 215 16.09 23.01 13.05
N ASP A 216 15.62 22.77 14.26
CA ASP A 216 15.62 21.45 14.88
C ASP A 216 14.55 20.55 14.26
N ALA A 217 13.36 21.10 13.96
CA ALA A 217 12.36 20.41 13.17
C ALA A 217 12.88 19.96 11.81
N PHE A 218 13.61 20.83 11.09
CA PHE A 218 14.24 20.47 9.82
C PHE A 218 15.22 19.30 9.99
N ALA A 219 16.09 19.35 10.98
CA ALA A 219 17.05 18.28 11.20
C ALA A 219 16.38 16.95 11.57
N VAL A 220 15.37 16.98 12.44
CA VAL A 220 14.60 15.79 12.80
C VAL A 220 13.88 15.22 11.58
N LYS A 221 13.26 16.07 10.75
CA LYS A 221 12.63 15.65 9.49
C LYS A 221 13.62 14.90 8.59
N ARG A 222 14.81 15.47 8.37
CA ARG A 222 15.85 14.83 7.56
C ARG A 222 16.37 13.53 8.16
N LEU A 223 16.48 13.46 9.49
CA LEU A 223 16.89 12.24 10.18
C LEU A 223 15.87 11.10 10.07
N LEU A 224 14.58 11.41 9.90
CA LEU A 224 13.52 10.42 9.87
C LEU A 224 13.10 10.03 8.44
N GLN A 225 13.58 10.75 7.42
CA GLN A 225 13.09 10.62 6.05
C GLN A 225 13.39 9.26 5.40
N ASP A 226 14.64 8.78 5.51
CA ASP A 226 15.16 7.67 4.67
C ASP A 226 15.57 6.42 5.46
N GLY A 227 15.46 6.46 6.79
CA GLY A 227 15.91 5.39 7.68
C GLY A 227 14.86 4.30 7.85
N GLU A 228 15.30 3.05 8.01
CA GLU A 228 14.45 1.96 8.50
C GLU A 228 14.51 1.89 10.03
N PHE A 229 13.43 2.29 10.70
CA PHE A 229 13.38 2.41 12.15
C PHE A 229 12.79 1.18 12.84
N GLY A 230 13.26 0.91 14.06
CA GLY A 230 12.62 -0.03 14.96
C GLY A 230 11.21 0.45 15.33
N HIS A 231 10.24 -0.47 15.28
CA HIS A 231 8.82 -0.16 15.51
C HIS A 231 8.59 0.63 16.82
N THR A 232 9.12 0.14 17.95
CA THR A 232 8.96 0.79 19.26
C THR A 232 9.56 2.18 19.31
N PHE A 233 10.73 2.39 18.68
CA PHE A 233 11.40 3.68 18.63
C PHE A 233 10.56 4.70 17.87
N LEU A 234 10.14 4.36 16.64
CA LEU A 234 9.39 5.28 15.79
C LEU A 234 8.00 5.56 16.35
N LEU A 235 7.30 4.55 16.89
CA LEU A 235 5.99 4.74 17.52
C LEU A 235 6.08 5.68 18.73
N THR A 236 7.07 5.46 19.61
CA THR A 236 7.28 6.32 20.79
C THR A 236 7.61 7.76 20.38
N LEU A 237 8.50 7.93 19.41
CA LEU A 237 8.88 9.24 18.89
C LEU A 237 7.66 9.95 18.27
N THR A 238 6.88 9.26 17.46
CA THR A 238 5.68 9.81 16.81
C THR A 238 4.64 10.24 17.84
N GLN A 239 4.37 9.42 18.86
CA GLN A 239 3.45 9.75 19.93
C GLN A 239 3.89 11.02 20.69
N LYS A 240 5.18 11.16 20.98
CA LYS A 240 5.71 12.35 21.65
C LYS A 240 5.66 13.60 20.76
N LEU A 241 5.94 13.46 19.46
CA LEU A 241 5.77 14.56 18.49
C LEU A 241 4.31 15.00 18.40
N TYR A 242 3.37 14.05 18.35
CA TYR A 242 1.94 14.33 18.40
C TYR A 242 1.53 15.06 19.67
N ASP A 243 1.99 14.59 20.84
CA ASP A 243 1.66 15.21 22.12
C ASP A 243 2.21 16.66 22.20
N LYS A 244 3.39 16.92 21.62
CA LYS A 244 3.96 18.28 21.48
C LYS A 244 3.18 19.14 20.48
N ASP A 245 2.82 18.58 19.34
CA ASP A 245 2.04 19.27 18.30
C ASP A 245 0.67 19.71 18.83
N LEU A 246 0.02 18.85 19.61
CA LEU A 246 -1.26 19.15 20.24
C LEU A 246 -1.14 20.24 21.32
N ALA A 247 -0.02 20.27 22.05
CA ALA A 247 0.25 21.28 23.07
C ALA A 247 0.58 22.66 22.46
N HIS A 248 1.27 22.67 21.32
CA HIS A 248 1.73 23.88 20.63
C HIS A 248 1.39 23.81 19.13
N PRO A 249 0.09 23.90 18.76
CA PRO A 249 -0.32 23.85 17.37
C PRO A 249 0.33 24.97 16.58
N LEU A 250 0.63 24.70 15.31
CA LEU A 250 1.36 25.62 14.44
C LEU A 250 0.73 27.03 14.42
N ASP A 251 1.47 28.02 14.92
CA ASP A 251 1.09 29.42 14.81
C ASP A 251 1.43 29.96 13.41
N ARG A 252 0.42 29.97 12.53
CA ARG A 252 0.51 30.53 11.17
C ARG A 252 0.81 32.04 11.14
N SER A 253 0.63 32.75 12.26
CA SER A 253 0.88 34.19 12.32
C SER A 253 2.36 34.55 12.49
N LEU A 254 3.19 33.59 12.89
CA LEU A 254 4.63 33.77 13.03
C LEU A 254 5.29 33.60 11.65
N PRO A 255 5.88 34.67 11.07
CA PRO A 255 6.60 34.55 9.82
C PRO A 255 7.81 33.64 10.04
N ARG A 256 7.85 32.50 9.34
CA ARG A 256 9.08 31.73 9.20
C ARG A 256 9.94 32.46 8.19
N ASP A 257 10.89 33.27 8.66
CA ASP A 257 11.84 33.92 7.77
C ASP A 257 12.66 32.84 7.02
N PRO A 258 12.42 32.59 5.72
CA PRO A 258 13.14 31.56 4.97
C PRO A 258 14.64 31.82 4.96
N TRP A 259 15.05 33.09 5.14
CA TRP A 259 16.45 33.50 5.20
C TRP A 259 17.15 33.13 6.51
N SER A 260 16.41 32.72 7.54
CA SER A 260 16.95 32.22 8.81
C SER A 260 17.04 30.69 8.89
N MET A 261 16.47 29.99 7.92
CA MET A 261 16.24 28.55 7.95
C MET A 261 17.37 27.72 7.31
N PRO A 262 17.69 26.52 7.84
CA PRO A 262 18.55 25.56 7.15
C PRO A 262 17.91 25.09 5.84
N GLY A 263 18.72 24.84 4.81
CA GLY A 263 18.28 24.25 3.55
C GLY A 263 18.85 24.99 2.33
N PRO A 264 18.67 24.42 1.12
CA PRO A 264 18.98 25.14 -0.11
C PRO A 264 18.17 26.44 -0.20
N ARG A 265 18.78 27.52 -0.69
CA ARG A 265 18.14 28.84 -0.72
C ARG A 265 16.95 28.96 -1.68
N ASP A 266 16.79 27.99 -2.57
CA ASP A 266 15.80 27.91 -3.65
C ASP A 266 14.82 26.73 -3.50
N ALA A 267 14.87 25.99 -2.38
CA ALA A 267 14.00 24.84 -2.12
C ALA A 267 12.95 25.13 -1.03
N SER A 268 11.78 24.52 -1.17
CA SER A 268 10.79 24.48 -0.09
C SER A 268 11.30 23.59 1.05
N LEU A 269 11.12 24.04 2.29
CA LEU A 269 11.44 23.26 3.49
C LEU A 269 10.31 22.29 3.88
N GLY A 270 9.16 22.42 3.22
CA GLY A 270 7.92 21.75 3.56
C GLY A 270 7.41 22.14 4.95
N ASP A 271 6.53 21.31 5.49
CA ASP A 271 6.04 21.47 6.85
C ASP A 271 7.11 21.11 7.89
N LEU A 272 7.22 21.95 8.92
CA LEU A 272 8.15 21.82 10.06
C LEU A 272 7.39 21.97 11.39
N SER A 273 6.10 21.69 11.42
CA SER A 273 5.39 21.32 12.65
C SER A 273 6.00 20.03 13.20
N PRO A 274 5.91 19.77 14.51
CA PRO A 274 6.36 18.51 15.09
C PRO A 274 5.80 17.29 14.35
N MET A 275 4.53 17.31 13.91
CA MET A 275 3.98 16.20 13.12
C MET A 275 4.48 16.18 11.68
N GLY A 276 4.70 17.33 11.04
CA GLY A 276 5.30 17.42 9.70
C GLY A 276 6.69 16.78 9.60
N THR A 277 7.42 16.61 10.70
CA THR A 277 8.76 15.98 10.68
C THR A 277 8.74 14.46 10.56
N VAL A 278 7.61 13.80 10.79
CA VAL A 278 7.55 12.33 10.89
C VAL A 278 6.64 11.65 9.85
N LEU A 279 5.87 12.41 9.06
CA LEU A 279 4.90 11.85 8.11
C LEU A 279 5.53 10.91 7.07
N VAL A 280 6.63 11.32 6.43
CA VAL A 280 7.36 10.47 5.48
C VAL A 280 7.88 9.20 6.14
N ALA A 281 8.36 9.30 7.37
CA ALA A 281 8.80 8.14 8.15
C ALA A 281 7.63 7.18 8.42
N LEU A 282 6.44 7.70 8.77
CA LEU A 282 5.24 6.88 8.93
C LEU A 282 4.83 6.20 7.63
N ALA A 283 4.95 6.89 6.49
CA ALA A 283 4.66 6.33 5.17
C ALA A 283 5.62 5.19 4.77
N HIS A 284 6.89 5.24 5.21
CA HIS A 284 7.81 4.13 5.05
C HIS A 284 7.63 3.00 6.08
N HIS A 285 6.83 3.21 7.14
CA HIS A 285 6.64 2.24 8.23
C HIS A 285 5.14 1.98 8.48
N PRO A 286 4.45 1.27 7.56
CA PRO A 286 2.99 1.12 7.62
C PRO A 286 2.50 0.53 8.94
N ALA A 287 3.25 -0.41 9.52
CA ALA A 287 2.91 -1.02 10.81
C ALA A 287 2.89 0.01 11.97
N VAL A 288 3.86 0.94 11.98
CA VAL A 288 3.91 2.01 12.99
C VAL A 288 2.80 3.02 12.74
N ALA A 289 2.56 3.38 11.48
CA ALA A 289 1.46 4.26 11.09
C ALA A 289 0.10 3.70 11.53
N GLN A 290 -0.14 2.39 11.35
CA GLN A 290 -1.36 1.74 11.86
C GLN A 290 -1.53 1.87 13.37
N ASP A 291 -0.50 1.50 14.12
CA ASP A 291 -0.54 1.48 15.58
C ASP A 291 -0.68 2.91 16.14
N PHE A 292 -0.12 3.91 15.45
CA PHE A 292 -0.33 5.31 15.75
C PHE A 292 -1.75 5.78 15.41
N PHE A 293 -2.21 5.63 14.16
CA PHE A 293 -3.54 6.12 13.71
C PHE A 293 -4.71 5.47 14.43
N THR A 294 -4.53 4.24 14.92
CA THR A 294 -5.55 3.50 15.69
C THR A 294 -5.44 3.65 17.21
N ASP A 295 -4.55 4.52 17.73
CA ASP A 295 -4.47 4.80 19.17
C ASP A 295 -5.82 5.38 19.68
N PRO A 296 -6.58 4.63 20.50
CA PRO A 296 -7.93 5.04 20.92
C PRO A 296 -7.91 6.20 21.92
N GLY A 297 -6.80 6.38 22.64
CA GLY A 297 -6.61 7.44 23.63
C GLY A 297 -6.27 8.77 22.98
N ARG A 298 -5.33 8.75 22.02
CA ARG A 298 -4.87 9.96 21.32
C ARG A 298 -5.76 10.37 20.16
N ARG A 299 -6.32 9.40 19.43
CA ARG A 299 -7.12 9.59 18.20
C ARG A 299 -6.42 10.49 17.16
N PRO A 300 -5.14 10.22 16.81
CA PRO A 300 -4.35 11.16 16.04
C PRO A 300 -4.89 11.36 14.63
N LEU A 301 -5.46 10.33 13.98
CA LEU A 301 -6.05 10.46 12.65
C LEU A 301 -7.12 11.58 12.59
N ALA A 302 -7.99 11.65 13.61
CA ALA A 302 -9.03 12.69 13.67
C ALA A 302 -8.45 14.09 13.86
N TYR A 303 -7.39 14.24 14.66
CA TYR A 303 -6.71 15.52 14.84
C TYR A 303 -5.98 15.95 13.55
N LEU A 304 -5.15 15.06 12.98
CA LEU A 304 -4.30 15.36 11.83
C LEU A 304 -5.09 15.71 10.58
N MET A 305 -6.24 15.06 10.36
CA MET A 305 -7.06 15.35 9.18
C MET A 305 -7.97 16.57 9.38
N ARG A 306 -8.52 16.77 10.58
CA ARG A 306 -9.63 17.72 10.79
C ARG A 306 -9.24 19.03 11.48
N ARG A 307 -8.10 19.04 12.18
CA ARG A 307 -7.72 20.15 13.06
C ARG A 307 -6.32 20.66 12.75
N HIS A 308 -5.39 19.79 12.37
CA HIS A 308 -4.02 20.20 12.10
C HIS A 308 -3.92 20.95 10.77
N PRO A 309 -3.38 22.18 10.76
CA PRO A 309 -3.12 22.92 9.54
C PRO A 309 -1.85 22.41 8.84
N TRP A 310 -1.95 22.04 7.57
CA TRP A 310 -0.78 21.62 6.77
C TRP A 310 -0.23 22.75 5.90
N ASN A 311 1.09 22.73 5.67
CA ASN A 311 1.80 23.63 4.75
C ASN A 311 2.62 22.86 3.71
N GLY A 312 2.85 23.49 2.55
CA GLY A 312 3.62 22.88 1.47
C GLY A 312 2.96 21.58 1.02
N ASP A 313 3.75 20.52 0.85
CA ASP A 313 3.28 19.21 0.38
C ASP A 313 3.01 18.21 1.52
N ALA A 314 2.99 18.65 2.78
CA ALA A 314 2.83 17.74 3.92
C ALA A 314 1.42 17.12 4.03
N ASP A 315 0.42 17.71 3.39
CA ASP A 315 -0.89 17.07 3.24
C ASP A 315 -0.82 15.84 2.33
N ALA A 316 0.05 15.86 1.31
CA ALA A 316 0.35 14.67 0.50
C ALA A 316 1.07 13.61 1.34
N ASP A 317 2.10 13.99 2.12
CA ASP A 317 2.81 13.07 3.01
C ASP A 317 1.87 12.40 4.04
N LEU A 318 0.91 13.14 4.59
CA LEU A 318 -0.12 12.60 5.47
C LEU A 318 -1.02 11.61 4.71
N GLY A 319 -1.46 11.99 3.51
CA GLY A 319 -2.23 11.12 2.62
C GLY A 319 -1.52 9.80 2.35
N TRP A 320 -0.23 9.85 2.02
CA TRP A 320 0.60 8.67 1.78
C TRP A 320 0.71 7.78 3.03
N ALA A 321 0.98 8.38 4.19
CA ALA A 321 1.04 7.65 5.47
C ALA A 321 -0.30 6.95 5.79
N ILE A 322 -1.43 7.61 5.53
CA ILE A 322 -2.76 7.02 5.71
C ILE A 322 -2.99 5.88 4.71
N GLN A 323 -2.64 6.08 3.43
CA GLN A 323 -2.78 5.07 2.38
C GLN A 323 -2.05 3.79 2.77
N VAL A 324 -0.74 3.85 3.02
CA VAL A 324 0.02 2.64 3.34
C VAL A 324 -0.48 1.96 4.61
N ALA A 325 -0.88 2.73 5.63
CA ALA A 325 -1.43 2.18 6.86
C ALA A 325 -2.78 1.47 6.62
N ALA A 326 -3.54 1.94 5.63
CA ALA A 326 -4.82 1.38 5.23
C ALA A 326 -4.71 0.23 4.22
N THR A 327 -3.63 0.12 3.43
CA THR A 327 -3.57 -0.83 2.30
C THR A 327 -2.51 -1.92 2.42
N GLU A 328 -1.44 -1.73 3.20
CA GLU A 328 -0.31 -2.67 3.25
C GLU A 328 -0.69 -4.04 3.84
N PHE A 329 -1.47 -4.06 4.93
CA PHE A 329 -1.83 -5.29 5.63
C PHE A 329 -3.28 -5.68 5.36
N ARG A 330 -3.50 -6.92 4.92
CA ARG A 330 -4.81 -7.45 4.48
C ARG A 330 -5.09 -8.84 5.05
N ASP A 331 -4.69 -9.11 6.30
CA ASP A 331 -5.00 -10.38 6.98
C ASP A 331 -6.45 -10.43 7.50
N HIS A 332 -7.05 -11.63 7.48
CA HIS A 332 -8.35 -11.94 8.13
C HIS A 332 -8.23 -13.09 9.16
N ASP A 333 -7.08 -13.74 9.25
CA ASP A 333 -6.87 -14.96 10.06
C ASP A 333 -6.79 -14.70 11.57
N LEU A 334 -6.59 -13.43 11.96
CA LEU A 334 -6.45 -13.02 13.35
C LEU A 334 -7.71 -12.31 13.83
N PRO A 335 -8.11 -12.48 15.10
CA PRO A 335 -9.23 -11.72 15.66
C PRO A 335 -8.94 -10.21 15.66
N PRO A 336 -9.98 -9.34 15.68
CA PRO A 336 -9.83 -7.89 15.51
C PRO A 336 -8.74 -7.22 16.37
N GLY A 337 -8.58 -7.64 17.62
CA GLY A 337 -7.59 -7.05 18.55
C GLY A 337 -6.12 -7.29 18.15
N ASN A 338 -5.85 -8.32 17.33
CA ASN A 338 -4.51 -8.74 16.93
C ASN A 338 -4.28 -8.65 15.41
N SER A 339 -5.31 -8.32 14.63
CA SER A 339 -5.22 -8.24 13.16
C SER A 339 -4.78 -6.87 12.70
N ARG A 340 -3.79 -6.83 11.79
CA ARG A 340 -3.39 -5.59 11.12
C ARG A 340 -4.36 -5.23 10.00
N GLY A 341 -4.96 -6.20 9.33
CA GLY A 341 -6.03 -6.03 8.35
C GLY A 341 -7.27 -5.39 8.96
N TYR A 342 -7.62 -5.73 10.20
CA TYR A 342 -8.67 -5.01 10.94
C TYR A 342 -8.33 -3.53 11.11
N LYS A 343 -7.08 -3.21 11.50
CA LYS A 343 -6.63 -1.81 11.64
C LYS A 343 -6.61 -1.07 10.31
N SER A 344 -6.14 -1.72 9.24
CA SER A 344 -6.19 -1.21 7.87
C SER A 344 -7.59 -0.77 7.49
N ALA A 345 -8.57 -1.67 7.67
CA ALA A 345 -9.97 -1.41 7.34
C ALA A 345 -10.57 -0.28 8.19
N LEU A 346 -10.18 -0.22 9.46
CA LEU A 346 -10.61 0.83 10.38
C LEU A 346 -10.09 2.21 9.96
N ILE A 347 -8.82 2.28 9.56
CA ILE A 347 -8.20 3.52 9.06
C ILE A 347 -8.86 3.94 7.75
N ALA A 348 -9.04 3.03 6.78
CA ALA A 348 -9.71 3.32 5.52
C ALA A 348 -11.12 3.88 5.74
N SER A 349 -11.89 3.26 6.64
CA SER A 349 -13.24 3.70 7.01
C SER A 349 -13.25 5.10 7.63
N TRP A 350 -12.39 5.34 8.63
CA TRP A 350 -12.32 6.64 9.31
C TRP A 350 -11.81 7.76 8.40
N ALA A 351 -10.73 7.50 7.65
CA ALA A 351 -10.12 8.49 6.77
C ALA A 351 -11.09 8.91 5.65
N THR A 352 -11.74 7.95 4.99
CA THR A 352 -12.77 8.23 3.96
C THR A 352 -13.91 9.07 4.54
N ARG A 353 -14.35 8.76 5.76
CA ARG A 353 -15.35 9.60 6.44
C ARG A 353 -14.84 11.02 6.71
N PHE A 354 -13.58 11.20 7.06
CA PHE A 354 -13.03 12.55 7.26
C PHE A 354 -12.89 13.30 5.95
N TRP A 355 -12.43 12.67 4.87
CA TRP A 355 -12.37 13.28 3.53
C TRP A 355 -13.73 13.62 2.93
N SER A 356 -14.84 13.10 3.47
CA SER A 356 -16.19 13.57 3.09
C SER A 356 -16.56 14.95 3.67
N ASP A 357 -15.81 15.49 4.63
CA ASP A 357 -16.05 16.81 5.22
C ASP A 357 -15.35 17.90 4.38
N PRO A 358 -16.08 18.91 3.84
CA PRO A 358 -15.49 19.98 3.04
C PRO A 358 -14.32 20.71 3.72
N LYS A 359 -14.32 20.84 5.06
CA LYS A 359 -13.21 21.47 5.78
C LYS A 359 -11.93 20.64 5.71
N VAL A 360 -12.06 19.31 5.70
CA VAL A 360 -10.92 18.41 5.55
C VAL A 360 -10.42 18.43 4.11
N GLN A 361 -11.34 18.45 3.15
CA GLN A 361 -11.04 18.57 1.71
C GLN A 361 -10.24 19.85 1.38
N GLU A 362 -10.65 20.98 1.95
CA GLU A 362 -9.92 22.26 1.82
C GLU A 362 -8.52 22.23 2.47
N ASN A 363 -8.37 21.47 3.56
CA ASN A 363 -7.12 21.37 4.30
C ASN A 363 -6.13 20.35 3.71
N LEU A 364 -6.61 19.36 2.94
CA LEU A 364 -5.82 18.25 2.41
C LEU A 364 -5.90 18.09 0.87
N PRO A 365 -5.83 19.16 0.07
CA PRO A 365 -6.08 19.09 -1.37
C PRO A 365 -5.15 18.15 -2.13
N ARG A 366 -3.91 17.91 -1.67
CA ARG A 366 -2.96 17.00 -2.35
C ARG A 366 -3.12 15.54 -1.97
N SER A 367 -4.01 15.21 -1.02
CA SER A 367 -4.21 13.81 -0.64
C SER A 367 -5.26 13.08 -1.48
N ARG A 368 -5.71 13.67 -2.60
CA ARG A 368 -6.75 13.11 -3.49
C ARG A 368 -6.31 11.77 -4.11
N ALA A 369 -5.12 11.72 -4.71
CA ALA A 369 -4.56 10.50 -5.29
C ALA A 369 -4.49 9.36 -4.26
N HIS A 370 -4.03 9.65 -3.04
CA HIS A 370 -3.96 8.68 -1.94
C HIS A 370 -5.34 8.15 -1.50
N LEU A 371 -6.39 8.99 -1.52
CA LEU A 371 -7.75 8.51 -1.31
C LEU A 371 -8.22 7.62 -2.46
N GLY A 372 -7.90 7.97 -3.72
CA GLY A 372 -8.18 7.11 -4.88
C GLY A 372 -7.60 5.71 -4.72
N GLU A 373 -6.36 5.61 -4.27
CA GLU A 373 -5.68 4.33 -3.97
C GLU A 373 -6.38 3.53 -2.86
N ILE A 374 -6.79 4.19 -1.76
CA ILE A 374 -7.55 3.54 -0.69
C ILE A 374 -8.88 3.01 -1.24
N LEU A 375 -9.64 3.82 -1.98
CA LEU A 375 -10.93 3.40 -2.54
C LEU A 375 -10.78 2.22 -3.51
N ALA A 376 -9.71 2.21 -4.32
CA ALA A 376 -9.39 1.10 -5.22
C ALA A 376 -9.07 -0.21 -4.48
N HIS A 377 -8.29 -0.14 -3.39
CA HIS A 377 -7.99 -1.32 -2.57
C HIS A 377 -9.23 -1.85 -1.84
N TYR A 378 -10.17 -0.98 -1.52
CA TYR A 378 -11.42 -1.29 -0.83
C TYR A 378 -12.64 -1.28 -1.78
N ILE A 379 -12.43 -1.60 -3.07
CA ILE A 379 -13.50 -1.48 -4.08
C ILE A 379 -14.68 -2.40 -3.81
N GLY A 380 -14.44 -3.64 -3.33
CA GLY A 380 -15.52 -4.54 -2.92
C GLY A 380 -16.35 -4.00 -1.75
N ASP A 381 -15.70 -3.30 -0.82
CA ASP A 381 -16.37 -2.63 0.30
C ASP A 381 -17.19 -1.42 -0.18
N LEU A 382 -16.66 -0.64 -1.13
CA LEU A 382 -17.40 0.43 -1.82
C LEU A 382 -18.64 -0.13 -2.50
N HIS A 383 -18.52 -1.25 -3.21
CA HIS A 383 -19.66 -1.94 -3.84
C HIS A 383 -20.71 -2.39 -2.84
N ARG A 384 -20.31 -2.93 -1.71
CA ARG A 384 -21.25 -3.36 -0.66
C ARG A 384 -21.96 -2.16 -0.02
N ASP A 385 -21.22 -1.11 0.34
CA ASP A 385 -21.77 -0.03 1.16
C ASP A 385 -22.52 1.03 0.35
N THR A 386 -22.27 1.12 -0.96
CA THR A 386 -23.14 1.86 -1.89
C THR A 386 -24.55 1.26 -2.00
N ARG A 387 -24.72 -0.03 -1.62
CA ARG A 387 -26.03 -0.74 -1.56
C ARG A 387 -26.70 -0.67 -0.19
N ALA A 388 -25.91 -0.70 0.89
CA ALA A 388 -26.44 -0.96 2.23
C ALA A 388 -27.15 0.26 2.88
N PHE A 389 -27.04 1.47 2.30
CA PHE A 389 -27.64 2.73 2.77
C PHE A 389 -27.69 2.90 4.29
N SER A 390 -26.68 2.37 4.99
CA SER A 390 -26.73 2.29 6.43
C SER A 390 -26.27 3.62 7.02
N SER A 391 -27.03 4.17 7.96
CA SER A 391 -26.59 5.26 8.84
C SER A 391 -25.58 4.77 9.88
N GLU A 392 -25.07 3.55 9.72
CA GLU A 392 -24.19 2.92 10.67
C GLU A 392 -22.82 3.59 10.68
N LEU A 393 -22.21 3.60 11.84
CA LEU A 393 -21.00 4.34 12.10
C LEU A 393 -19.82 3.74 11.31
N PRO A 394 -18.85 4.57 10.89
CA PRO A 394 -17.56 4.10 10.39
C PRO A 394 -16.96 3.01 11.28
N GLY A 395 -16.40 1.98 10.68
CA GLY A 395 -15.91 0.81 11.37
C GLY A 395 -15.42 -0.27 10.40
N VAL A 396 -15.39 -1.50 10.89
CA VAL A 396 -14.90 -2.67 10.15
C VAL A 396 -16.01 -3.70 10.09
N VAL A 397 -16.16 -4.32 8.93
CA VAL A 397 -16.96 -5.53 8.76
C VAL A 397 -16.14 -6.70 9.27
N ALA A 398 -16.41 -7.12 10.50
CA ALA A 398 -15.72 -8.21 11.19
C ALA A 398 -16.50 -9.55 11.17
N GLY A 399 -17.48 -9.68 10.28
CA GLY A 399 -18.35 -10.86 10.11
C GLY A 399 -17.85 -11.86 9.06
N SER A 400 -18.72 -12.78 8.62
CA SER A 400 -18.48 -13.70 7.48
C SER A 400 -17.95 -12.96 6.26
N ASP A 401 -17.24 -13.68 5.39
CA ASP A 401 -16.61 -13.17 4.17
C ASP A 401 -17.34 -11.96 3.58
N PRO A 402 -16.72 -10.76 3.56
CA PRO A 402 -17.38 -9.53 3.16
C PRO A 402 -17.88 -9.54 1.71
N ASP A 403 -17.39 -10.46 0.87
CA ASP A 403 -17.86 -10.66 -0.50
C ASP A 403 -18.09 -12.15 -0.83
N LYS A 404 -19.28 -12.64 -0.47
CA LYS A 404 -19.70 -14.04 -0.69
C LYS A 404 -19.78 -14.47 -2.16
N ASP A 405 -19.80 -13.51 -3.09
CA ASP A 405 -19.98 -13.78 -4.52
C ASP A 405 -18.63 -14.01 -5.21
N LEU A 406 -17.51 -13.74 -4.50
CA LEU A 406 -16.16 -14.09 -4.91
C LEU A 406 -15.64 -15.31 -4.14
N TYR A 407 -14.93 -16.19 -4.83
CA TYR A 407 -14.30 -17.37 -4.23
C TYR A 407 -13.06 -16.97 -3.44
N GLY A 408 -13.08 -17.18 -2.13
CA GLY A 408 -11.94 -16.88 -1.26
C GLY A 408 -12.39 -16.68 0.19
N ILE A 409 -11.51 -16.07 0.98
CA ILE A 409 -11.93 -15.34 2.17
C ILE A 409 -11.34 -13.95 2.01
N GLU A 410 -12.19 -12.94 1.89
CA GLU A 410 -11.71 -11.57 1.76
C GLU A 410 -11.15 -11.05 3.11
N PRO A 411 -10.18 -10.12 3.07
CA PRO A 411 -9.67 -9.42 4.24
C PRO A 411 -10.79 -8.71 5.03
N TYR A 412 -10.51 -8.28 6.26
CA TYR A 412 -11.40 -7.35 6.96
C TYR A 412 -11.82 -6.18 6.06
N GLY A 413 -13.12 -5.99 5.91
CA GLY A 413 -13.69 -4.97 5.03
C GLY A 413 -13.86 -3.63 5.73
N ALA A 414 -13.53 -2.52 5.06
CA ALA A 414 -13.85 -1.19 5.59
C ALA A 414 -15.34 -0.92 5.46
N ARG A 415 -15.94 -0.28 6.47
CA ARG A 415 -17.32 0.16 6.37
C ARG A 415 -17.43 1.61 5.95
N PHE A 416 -18.12 1.88 4.87
CA PHE A 416 -18.38 3.22 4.36
C PHE A 416 -19.84 3.62 4.54
N ASN A 417 -20.07 4.93 4.55
CA ASN A 417 -21.40 5.51 4.47
C ASN A 417 -21.62 6.01 3.04
N GLY A 418 -22.72 5.59 2.39
CA GLY A 418 -22.99 5.88 0.97
C GLY A 418 -22.90 7.37 0.58
N SER A 419 -23.47 8.27 1.38
CA SER A 419 -23.34 9.72 1.13
C SER A 419 -21.91 10.21 1.34
N ALA A 420 -21.26 9.81 2.44
CA ALA A 420 -19.91 10.24 2.74
C ALA A 420 -18.90 9.75 1.68
N ILE A 421 -19.03 8.52 1.18
CA ILE A 421 -18.15 8.01 0.12
C ILE A 421 -18.39 8.74 -1.19
N LYS A 422 -19.63 9.09 -1.53
CA LYS A 422 -19.92 9.93 -2.70
C LYS A 422 -19.27 11.31 -2.60
N ASP A 423 -19.37 11.97 -1.44
CA ASP A 423 -18.78 13.29 -1.22
C ASP A 423 -17.24 13.22 -1.27
N ALA A 424 -16.66 12.18 -0.67
CA ALA A 424 -15.23 11.94 -0.71
C ALA A 424 -14.73 11.64 -2.13
N MET A 425 -15.46 10.82 -2.90
CA MET A 425 -15.15 10.55 -4.32
C MET A 425 -15.31 11.79 -5.19
N THR A 426 -16.35 12.58 -4.99
CA THR A 426 -16.59 13.81 -5.76
C THR A 426 -15.41 14.76 -5.63
N TRP A 427 -14.86 14.87 -4.41
CA TRP A 427 -13.65 15.65 -4.15
C TRP A 427 -12.38 14.98 -4.68
N ALA A 428 -12.22 13.67 -4.47
CA ALA A 428 -11.05 12.94 -4.94
C ALA A 428 -10.90 13.01 -6.46
N PHE A 429 -12.00 12.90 -7.20
CA PHE A 429 -12.05 12.88 -8.66
C PHE A 429 -11.93 14.28 -9.30
N GLU A 430 -11.61 15.31 -8.51
CA GLU A 430 -10.96 16.51 -9.05
C GLU A 430 -9.50 16.23 -9.45
N ASP A 431 -8.92 15.11 -9.01
CA ASP A 431 -7.66 14.54 -9.46
C ASP A 431 -7.91 13.39 -10.44
N ASP A 432 -7.39 13.51 -11.66
CA ASP A 432 -7.58 12.55 -12.75
C ASP A 432 -7.02 11.17 -12.40
N GLU A 433 -5.85 11.12 -11.76
CA GLU A 433 -5.20 9.87 -11.38
C GLU A 433 -6.03 9.13 -10.31
N ALA A 434 -6.61 9.87 -9.37
CA ALA A 434 -7.52 9.28 -8.37
C ALA A 434 -8.77 8.65 -9.02
N PHE A 435 -9.40 9.37 -9.96
CA PHE A 435 -10.54 8.84 -10.72
C PHE A 435 -10.16 7.61 -11.53
N GLU A 436 -9.04 7.69 -12.25
CA GLU A 436 -8.54 6.62 -13.10
C GLU A 436 -8.30 5.34 -12.29
N THR A 437 -7.63 5.49 -11.15
CA THR A 437 -7.31 4.39 -10.23
C THR A 437 -8.56 3.68 -9.73
N VAL A 438 -9.60 4.43 -9.31
CA VAL A 438 -10.85 3.83 -8.78
C VAL A 438 -11.65 3.15 -9.87
N VAL A 439 -11.74 3.74 -11.07
CA VAL A 439 -12.48 3.15 -12.19
C VAL A 439 -11.80 1.89 -12.70
N ALA A 440 -10.48 1.86 -12.79
CA ALA A 440 -9.74 0.64 -13.12
C ALA A 440 -10.04 -0.48 -12.12
N ALA A 441 -10.00 -0.18 -10.83
CA ALA A 441 -10.33 -1.13 -9.77
C ALA A 441 -11.78 -1.62 -9.87
N HIS A 442 -12.73 -0.71 -10.12
CA HIS A 442 -14.15 -1.03 -10.31
C HIS A 442 -14.37 -1.95 -11.51
N GLY A 443 -13.74 -1.65 -12.64
CA GLY A 443 -13.82 -2.48 -13.84
C GLY A 443 -13.29 -3.89 -13.56
N LEU A 444 -12.08 -4.01 -13.01
CA LEU A 444 -11.45 -5.30 -12.71
C LEU A 444 -12.29 -6.12 -11.74
N TYR A 445 -12.79 -5.50 -10.68
CA TYR A 445 -13.66 -6.15 -9.71
C TYR A 445 -14.98 -6.61 -10.34
N SER A 446 -15.62 -5.76 -11.13
CA SER A 446 -16.86 -6.08 -11.83
C SER A 446 -16.67 -7.26 -12.80
N ALA A 447 -15.60 -7.23 -13.60
CA ALA A 447 -15.27 -8.31 -14.52
C ALA A 447 -15.06 -9.64 -13.77
N LYS A 448 -14.27 -9.62 -12.68
CA LYS A 448 -14.00 -10.81 -11.86
C LYS A 448 -15.28 -11.38 -11.25
N MET A 449 -16.11 -10.53 -10.63
CA MET A 449 -17.38 -10.97 -10.02
C MET A 449 -18.34 -11.55 -11.07
N LEU A 450 -18.48 -10.88 -12.21
CA LEU A 450 -19.32 -11.38 -13.29
C LEU A 450 -18.77 -12.67 -13.88
N ASP A 451 -17.44 -12.81 -14.03
CA ASP A 451 -16.81 -14.03 -14.56
C ASP A 451 -17.00 -15.22 -13.62
N GLU A 452 -16.88 -15.03 -12.31
CA GLU A 452 -17.10 -16.10 -11.34
C GLU A 452 -18.56 -16.56 -11.34
N LEU A 453 -19.51 -15.63 -11.33
CA LEU A 453 -20.94 -15.94 -11.39
C LEU A 453 -21.34 -16.55 -12.73
N ALA A 454 -20.81 -16.06 -13.85
CA ALA A 454 -21.06 -16.64 -15.16
C ALA A 454 -20.46 -18.05 -15.29
N GLY A 455 -19.26 -18.27 -14.76
CA GLY A 455 -18.62 -19.58 -14.71
C GLY A 455 -19.38 -20.60 -13.84
N MET A 456 -19.95 -20.15 -12.72
CA MET A 456 -20.87 -20.98 -11.91
C MET A 456 -22.09 -21.40 -12.74
N VAL A 457 -22.76 -20.46 -13.40
CA VAL A 457 -23.92 -20.76 -14.27
C VAL A 457 -23.54 -21.71 -15.41
N ALA A 458 -22.40 -21.47 -16.06
CA ALA A 458 -21.92 -22.32 -17.15
C ALA A 458 -21.64 -23.75 -16.67
N THR A 459 -21.09 -23.91 -15.45
CA THR A 459 -20.86 -25.22 -14.84
C THR A 459 -22.16 -25.93 -14.51
N GLU A 460 -23.14 -25.23 -13.91
CA GLU A 460 -24.49 -25.78 -13.64
C GLU A 460 -25.15 -26.29 -14.94
N ILE A 461 -25.07 -25.51 -16.02
CA ILE A 461 -25.61 -25.90 -17.35
C ILE A 461 -24.87 -27.11 -17.91
N ALA A 462 -23.54 -27.15 -17.81
CA ALA A 462 -22.74 -28.23 -18.35
C ALA A 462 -23.01 -29.56 -17.63
N ASP A 463 -23.15 -29.53 -16.30
CA ASP A 463 -23.45 -30.70 -15.48
C ASP A 463 -24.85 -31.26 -15.80
N ASP A 464 -25.86 -30.39 -15.85
CA ASP A 464 -27.23 -30.78 -16.21
C ASP A 464 -27.32 -31.31 -17.63
N PHE A 465 -26.63 -30.67 -18.58
CA PHE A 465 -26.59 -31.12 -19.96
C PHE A 465 -25.90 -32.48 -20.11
N SER A 466 -24.80 -32.70 -19.38
CA SER A 466 -24.09 -33.99 -19.35
C SER A 466 -25.00 -35.09 -18.81
N ALA A 467 -25.66 -34.85 -17.66
CA ALA A 467 -26.60 -35.80 -17.07
C ALA A 467 -27.78 -36.11 -18.01
N TRP A 468 -28.31 -35.09 -18.69
CA TRP A 468 -29.39 -35.28 -19.67
C TRP A 468 -28.90 -36.08 -20.90
N ARG A 469 -27.71 -35.79 -21.41
CA ARG A 469 -27.14 -36.49 -22.56
C ARG A 469 -26.90 -37.97 -22.26
N GLU A 470 -26.43 -38.29 -21.06
CA GLU A 470 -26.29 -39.68 -20.60
C GLU A 470 -27.64 -40.40 -20.53
N ALA A 471 -28.69 -39.70 -20.10
CA ALA A 471 -30.05 -40.23 -20.08
C ALA A 471 -30.70 -40.34 -21.48
N ASN A 472 -30.16 -39.64 -22.49
CA ASN A 472 -30.72 -39.55 -23.84
C ASN A 472 -29.67 -39.85 -24.93
N PRO A 473 -29.08 -41.07 -24.97
CA PRO A 473 -27.99 -41.38 -25.89
C PRO A 473 -28.37 -41.35 -27.38
N GLU A 474 -29.66 -41.48 -27.70
CA GLU A 474 -30.18 -41.41 -29.07
C GLU A 474 -30.64 -40.00 -29.49
N ALA A 475 -30.38 -38.97 -28.67
CA ALA A 475 -30.74 -37.60 -29.01
C ALA A 475 -30.03 -37.13 -30.30
N THR A 476 -30.83 -36.62 -31.24
CA THR A 476 -30.29 -36.02 -32.46
C THR A 476 -29.53 -34.72 -32.16
N PRO A 477 -28.59 -34.28 -33.04
CA PRO A 477 -27.90 -33.00 -32.86
C PRO A 477 -28.84 -31.81 -32.65
N ARG A 478 -30.00 -31.80 -33.33
CA ARG A 478 -31.03 -30.77 -33.16
C ARG A 478 -31.70 -30.82 -31.78
N GLN A 479 -31.91 -32.01 -31.23
CA GLN A 479 -32.47 -32.16 -29.88
C GLN A 479 -31.44 -31.80 -28.80
N LEU A 480 -30.17 -32.15 -29.00
CA LEU A 480 -29.07 -31.76 -28.12
C LEU A 480 -28.98 -30.23 -28.03
N GLU A 481 -28.98 -29.56 -29.19
CA GLU A 481 -28.92 -28.10 -29.26
C GLU A 481 -30.15 -27.43 -28.65
N ALA A 482 -31.36 -27.92 -28.95
CA ALA A 482 -32.58 -27.40 -28.35
C ALA A 482 -32.59 -27.54 -26.82
N MET A 483 -32.18 -28.70 -26.30
CA MET A 483 -32.12 -28.93 -24.86
C MET A 483 -31.08 -28.04 -24.17
N ARG A 484 -29.90 -27.88 -24.77
CA ARG A 484 -28.86 -26.99 -24.23
C ARG A 484 -29.35 -25.54 -24.14
N GLN A 485 -30.05 -25.08 -25.17
CA GLN A 485 -30.67 -23.75 -25.18
C GLN A 485 -31.78 -23.62 -24.13
N ASP A 486 -32.63 -24.64 -23.97
CA ASP A 486 -33.69 -24.65 -22.96
C ASP A 486 -33.11 -24.61 -21.54
N MET A 487 -32.03 -25.37 -21.27
CA MET A 487 -31.31 -25.36 -20.00
C MET A 487 -30.64 -24.00 -19.72
N LEU A 488 -30.03 -23.37 -20.74
CA LEU A 488 -29.46 -22.03 -20.63
C LEU A 488 -30.53 -20.99 -20.24
N GLU A 489 -31.66 -20.99 -20.95
CA GLU A 489 -32.79 -20.08 -20.65
C GLU A 489 -33.35 -20.33 -19.24
N GLU A 490 -33.47 -21.60 -18.83
CA GLU A 490 -33.94 -21.97 -17.51
C GLU A 490 -32.98 -21.52 -16.40
N HIS A 491 -31.69 -21.83 -16.51
CA HIS A 491 -30.67 -21.47 -15.52
C HIS A 491 -30.47 -19.97 -15.40
N MET A 492 -30.50 -19.23 -16.51
CA MET A 492 -30.48 -17.77 -16.46
C MET A 492 -31.75 -17.17 -15.82
N SER A 493 -32.81 -17.97 -15.70
CA SER A 493 -34.04 -17.58 -15.01
C SER A 493 -34.13 -17.98 -13.54
N ARG A 494 -33.23 -18.85 -13.04
CA ARG A 494 -33.23 -19.47 -11.69
C ARG A 494 -31.81 -19.49 -11.09
N SER A 495 -31.64 -20.13 -9.92
CA SER A 495 -30.35 -20.43 -9.26
C SER A 495 -29.23 -19.37 -9.48
N GLY A 496 -28.10 -19.77 -10.09
CA GLY A 496 -26.94 -18.93 -10.36
C GLY A 496 -27.23 -17.76 -11.30
N GLY A 497 -28.14 -17.92 -12.26
CA GLY A 497 -28.58 -16.82 -13.13
C GLY A 497 -29.24 -15.68 -12.37
N ALA A 498 -30.03 -15.99 -11.35
CA ALA A 498 -30.62 -14.97 -10.48
C ALA A 498 -29.58 -14.27 -9.59
N ALA A 499 -28.51 -14.96 -9.19
CA ALA A 499 -27.38 -14.35 -8.49
C ALA A 499 -26.57 -13.45 -9.43
N PHE A 500 -26.27 -13.91 -10.65
CA PHE A 500 -25.63 -13.12 -11.70
C PHE A 500 -26.41 -11.83 -11.99
N VAL A 501 -27.72 -11.93 -12.27
CA VAL A 501 -28.59 -10.76 -12.54
C VAL A 501 -28.61 -9.77 -11.38
N ARG A 502 -28.63 -10.27 -10.13
CA ARG A 502 -28.57 -9.41 -8.95
C ARG A 502 -27.23 -8.67 -8.88
N ALA A 503 -26.12 -9.40 -9.01
CA ALA A 503 -24.78 -8.82 -9.02
C ALA A 503 -24.63 -7.78 -10.13
N THR A 504 -25.16 -8.03 -11.33
CA THR A 504 -25.18 -7.04 -12.42
C THR A 504 -25.85 -5.73 -12.00
N GLY A 505 -27.07 -5.77 -11.43
CA GLY A 505 -27.78 -4.55 -11.03
C GLY A 505 -27.07 -3.82 -9.87
N ASP A 506 -26.52 -4.60 -8.95
CA ASP A 506 -25.77 -4.14 -7.81
C ASP A 506 -24.43 -3.46 -8.18
N LEU A 507 -23.69 -4.03 -9.14
CA LEU A 507 -22.50 -3.43 -9.72
C LEU A 507 -22.86 -2.16 -10.50
N ALA A 508 -24.00 -2.16 -11.21
CA ALA A 508 -24.49 -1.00 -11.96
C ALA A 508 -24.84 0.20 -11.05
N VAL A 509 -25.33 -0.04 -9.82
CA VAL A 509 -25.49 1.02 -8.80
C VAL A 509 -24.15 1.68 -8.50
N ALA A 510 -23.11 0.89 -8.25
CA ALA A 510 -21.78 1.42 -7.95
C ALA A 510 -21.15 2.14 -9.16
N THR A 511 -21.31 1.60 -10.38
CA THR A 511 -20.92 2.28 -11.62
C THR A 511 -21.56 3.66 -11.70
N TRP A 512 -22.87 3.75 -11.44
CA TRP A 512 -23.57 5.03 -11.43
C TRP A 512 -22.98 5.97 -10.37
N VAL A 513 -22.71 5.50 -9.15
CA VAL A 513 -22.19 6.37 -8.07
C VAL A 513 -20.80 6.91 -8.41
N ILE A 514 -19.90 6.08 -8.94
CA ILE A 514 -18.54 6.47 -9.34
C ILE A 514 -18.62 7.50 -10.48
N THR A 515 -19.38 7.21 -11.54
CA THR A 515 -19.53 8.11 -12.68
C THR A 515 -20.26 9.40 -12.30
N ASN A 516 -21.23 9.34 -11.39
CA ASN A 516 -21.94 10.53 -10.91
C ASN A 516 -21.03 11.43 -10.06
N ALA A 517 -20.19 10.86 -9.19
CA ALA A 517 -19.22 11.62 -8.40
C ALA A 517 -18.24 12.37 -9.32
N ALA A 518 -17.74 11.70 -10.37
CA ALA A 518 -16.87 12.31 -11.38
C ALA A 518 -17.61 13.37 -12.23
N ASN A 519 -18.86 13.13 -12.59
CA ASN A 519 -19.65 14.10 -13.35
C ASN A 519 -19.99 15.36 -12.53
N ILE A 520 -20.18 15.23 -11.22
CA ILE A 520 -20.41 16.38 -10.33
C ILE A 520 -19.14 17.23 -10.18
N SER A 521 -17.95 16.61 -10.12
CA SER A 521 -16.69 17.36 -10.10
C SER A 521 -16.51 18.15 -11.41
N THR A 522 -16.82 17.55 -12.57
CA THR A 522 -16.66 18.20 -13.89
C THR A 522 -17.73 19.25 -14.23
N ILE A 523 -18.96 19.17 -13.69
CA ILE A 523 -19.97 20.25 -13.85
C ILE A 523 -19.46 21.58 -13.26
N ARG A 524 -18.54 21.54 -12.29
CA ARG A 524 -17.90 22.75 -11.75
C ARG A 524 -16.84 23.33 -12.70
N GLU A 525 -16.32 22.55 -13.66
CA GLU A 525 -15.18 22.87 -14.52
C GLU A 525 -15.46 22.50 -16.00
N ALA A 526 -16.21 23.37 -16.70
CA ALA A 526 -16.79 23.11 -18.02
C ALA A 526 -15.83 23.07 -19.24
N LYS A 527 -14.60 22.57 -19.10
CA LYS A 527 -13.66 22.34 -20.23
C LYS A 527 -12.92 20.99 -20.18
N GLU A 528 -12.99 20.26 -19.06
CA GLU A 528 -12.22 19.03 -18.82
C GLU A 528 -13.03 17.73 -19.02
N VAL A 529 -14.31 17.87 -19.42
CA VAL A 529 -15.26 16.77 -19.66
C VAL A 529 -14.74 15.75 -20.68
N ASP A 530 -13.91 16.16 -21.64
CA ASP A 530 -13.47 15.29 -22.74
C ASP A 530 -12.37 14.29 -22.34
N ALA A 531 -11.46 14.65 -21.42
CA ALA A 531 -10.29 13.83 -21.08
C ALA A 531 -10.62 12.71 -20.09
N ARG A 532 -11.27 13.03 -18.97
CA ARG A 532 -11.67 12.05 -17.94
C ARG A 532 -12.66 11.02 -18.49
N PHE A 533 -13.57 11.47 -19.34
CA PHE A 533 -14.52 10.59 -19.99
C PHE A 533 -13.86 9.63 -20.98
N ALA A 534 -12.88 10.11 -21.75
CA ALA A 534 -12.07 9.25 -22.61
C ALA A 534 -11.28 8.21 -21.79
N ALA A 535 -10.71 8.60 -20.65
CA ALA A 535 -9.99 7.69 -19.75
C ALA A 535 -10.92 6.62 -19.14
N PHE A 536 -12.11 7.02 -18.65
CA PHE A 536 -13.13 6.06 -18.18
C PHE A 536 -13.50 5.06 -19.28
N LYS A 537 -13.77 5.59 -20.48
CA LYS A 537 -14.14 4.80 -21.65
C LYS A 537 -13.06 3.78 -21.99
N GLU A 538 -11.84 4.25 -22.14
CA GLU A 538 -10.69 3.44 -22.50
C GLU A 538 -10.38 2.36 -21.46
N MET A 539 -10.45 2.68 -20.17
CA MET A 539 -10.16 1.72 -19.11
C MET A 539 -11.20 0.60 -19.03
N ALA A 540 -12.49 0.93 -19.01
CA ALA A 540 -13.49 -0.12 -18.92
C ALA A 540 -13.57 -0.97 -20.20
N GLU A 541 -13.25 -0.42 -21.38
CA GLU A 541 -13.07 -1.23 -22.60
C GLU A 541 -11.84 -2.14 -22.56
N LYS A 542 -10.70 -1.67 -22.02
CA LYS A 542 -9.47 -2.47 -21.92
C LYS A 542 -9.54 -3.55 -20.84
N VAL A 543 -10.28 -3.31 -19.76
CA VAL A 543 -10.54 -4.32 -18.73
C VAL A 543 -11.29 -5.52 -19.29
N VAL A 544 -12.18 -5.33 -20.28
CA VAL A 544 -12.88 -6.44 -20.97
C VAL A 544 -11.90 -7.41 -21.62
N GLY A 545 -10.74 -6.93 -22.09
CA GLY A 545 -9.70 -7.76 -22.72
C GLY A 545 -8.75 -8.48 -21.76
N LEU A 546 -8.80 -8.20 -20.46
CA LEU A 546 -7.93 -8.84 -19.47
C LEU A 546 -8.52 -10.20 -19.06
N ALA A 547 -7.73 -11.26 -19.21
CA ALA A 547 -8.03 -12.55 -18.61
C ALA A 547 -7.75 -12.45 -17.09
N PRO A 548 -8.69 -12.85 -16.21
CA PRO A 548 -8.44 -12.81 -14.77
C PRO A 548 -7.25 -13.71 -14.41
N GLY A 549 -6.30 -13.15 -13.65
CA GLY A 549 -5.15 -13.89 -13.10
C GLY A 549 -5.55 -14.81 -11.94
N PRO A 550 -4.65 -15.71 -11.50
CA PRO A 550 -4.94 -16.67 -10.44
C PRO A 550 -5.26 -16.00 -9.09
N GLN A 551 -6.08 -16.71 -8.31
CA GLN A 551 -6.81 -16.27 -7.11
C GLN A 551 -5.95 -15.86 -5.90
N GLY A 552 -6.53 -15.01 -5.04
CA GLY A 552 -6.11 -14.79 -3.66
C GLY A 552 -5.24 -13.54 -3.45
N THR A 553 -5.84 -12.50 -2.85
CA THR A 553 -5.23 -11.20 -2.54
C THR A 553 -4.80 -10.42 -3.80
N PHE A 554 -4.75 -9.09 -3.76
CA PHE A 554 -4.20 -8.22 -4.81
C PHE A 554 -5.13 -7.67 -5.91
N ILE A 555 -6.23 -7.00 -5.54
CA ILE A 555 -6.80 -5.97 -6.44
C ILE A 555 -5.80 -4.80 -6.60
N GLY A 556 -5.10 -4.37 -5.54
CA GLY A 556 -4.10 -3.30 -5.61
C GLY A 556 -2.93 -3.57 -6.58
N LEU A 557 -2.33 -4.77 -6.54
CA LEU A 557 -1.22 -5.14 -7.44
C LEU A 557 -1.69 -5.35 -8.88
N MET A 558 -2.96 -5.74 -9.07
CA MET A 558 -3.60 -5.78 -10.39
C MET A 558 -3.93 -4.37 -10.90
N VAL A 559 -4.25 -3.41 -10.04
CA VAL A 559 -4.44 -2.00 -10.41
C VAL A 559 -3.14 -1.40 -10.94
N ASP A 560 -2.01 -1.58 -10.26
CA ASP A 560 -0.70 -1.10 -10.76
C ASP A 560 -0.29 -1.75 -12.10
N SER A 561 -0.55 -3.05 -12.23
CA SER A 561 -0.30 -3.80 -13.48
C SER A 561 -1.23 -3.36 -14.61
N ALA A 562 -2.50 -3.10 -14.30
CA ALA A 562 -3.49 -2.59 -15.24
C ALA A 562 -3.14 -1.15 -15.65
N LYS A 563 -2.73 -0.28 -14.73
CA LYS A 563 -2.23 1.07 -15.05
C LYS A 563 -1.10 0.99 -16.09
N GLY A 564 -0.07 0.16 -15.83
CA GLY A 564 1.07 0.01 -16.73
C GLY A 564 0.72 -0.53 -18.13
N ALA A 565 -0.20 -1.50 -18.22
CA ALA A 565 -0.60 -2.11 -19.48
C ALA A 565 -1.58 -1.26 -20.31
N ILE A 566 -2.50 -0.57 -19.63
CA ILE A 566 -3.60 0.18 -20.24
C ILE A 566 -3.11 1.57 -20.68
N PHE A 567 -2.43 2.33 -19.82
CA PHE A 567 -2.08 3.73 -20.13
C PHE A 567 -0.92 3.88 -21.12
N ALA A 568 -0.03 2.88 -21.23
CA ALA A 568 1.06 2.92 -22.22
C ALA A 568 0.57 2.83 -23.68
N GLN A 569 -0.69 2.46 -23.92
CA GLN A 569 -1.26 2.24 -25.26
C GLN A 569 -2.31 3.27 -25.67
N ALA A 570 -2.57 4.28 -24.84
CA ALA A 570 -3.58 5.31 -25.11
C ALA A 570 -3.17 6.24 -26.26
N LYS A 571 -4.03 6.41 -27.26
CA LYS A 571 -3.92 7.48 -28.28
C LYS A 571 -5.22 8.26 -28.31
N SER A 572 -5.14 9.58 -28.09
CA SER A 572 -6.28 10.49 -28.14
C SER A 572 -6.76 10.70 -29.59
N GLY A 573 -8.03 10.40 -29.85
CA GLY A 573 -8.62 10.49 -31.20
C GLY A 573 -10.15 10.64 -31.24
N TYR A 574 -10.78 11.21 -30.21
CA TYR A 574 -12.24 11.23 -30.09
C TYR A 574 -12.84 12.60 -29.69
N GLU A 575 -12.37 13.69 -30.31
CA GLU A 575 -12.77 15.07 -29.93
C GLU A 575 -14.10 15.55 -30.58
N GLU A 576 -14.52 14.99 -31.73
CA GLU A 576 -15.67 15.52 -32.49
C GLU A 576 -17.00 14.78 -32.28
N GLN A 577 -16.99 13.50 -31.87
CA GLN A 577 -18.21 12.72 -31.62
C GLN A 577 -18.77 12.96 -30.19
N ALA A 578 -17.90 13.24 -29.22
CA ALA A 578 -18.24 13.42 -27.80
C ALA A 578 -19.13 14.65 -27.53
N ARG A 579 -19.06 15.67 -28.39
CA ARG A 579 -19.89 16.89 -28.28
C ARG A 579 -21.37 16.66 -28.61
N THR A 580 -21.68 15.61 -29.36
CA THR A 580 -23.06 15.26 -29.74
C THR A 580 -23.65 14.23 -28.78
N ASP A 581 -22.80 13.41 -28.16
CA ASP A 581 -23.16 12.36 -27.19
C ASP A 581 -23.20 12.85 -25.73
N ALA A 582 -23.28 14.18 -25.52
CA ALA A 582 -23.59 14.78 -24.21
C ALA A 582 -25.01 14.44 -23.69
N ASP A 583 -25.66 13.42 -24.26
CA ASP A 583 -26.61 12.53 -23.59
C ASP A 583 -25.89 11.74 -22.47
N THR A 584 -25.42 12.51 -21.47
CA THR A 584 -24.88 12.17 -20.15
C THR A 584 -23.79 11.10 -20.08
N ALA A 585 -22.64 11.40 -19.47
CA ALA A 585 -21.59 10.42 -19.13
C ALA A 585 -22.12 9.14 -18.44
N LEU A 586 -23.26 9.27 -17.75
CA LEU A 586 -24.03 8.16 -17.18
C LEU A 586 -24.61 7.20 -18.23
N GLY A 587 -25.14 7.70 -19.35
CA GLY A 587 -25.62 6.88 -20.45
C GLY A 587 -24.51 6.02 -21.05
N VAL A 588 -23.33 6.60 -21.25
CA VAL A 588 -22.18 5.83 -21.74
C VAL A 588 -21.65 4.85 -20.70
N ALA A 589 -21.53 5.24 -19.43
CA ALA A 589 -21.15 4.30 -18.37
C ALA A 589 -22.11 3.11 -18.28
N LYS A 590 -23.41 3.35 -18.49
CA LYS A 590 -24.42 2.30 -18.59
C LYS A 590 -24.17 1.37 -19.78
N HIS A 591 -23.91 1.93 -20.97
CA HIS A 591 -23.60 1.14 -22.15
C HIS A 591 -22.34 0.29 -21.94
N MET A 592 -21.27 0.88 -21.44
CA MET A 592 -20.02 0.17 -21.15
C MET A 592 -20.20 -0.97 -20.15
N PHE A 593 -20.97 -0.75 -19.09
CA PHE A 593 -21.26 -1.81 -18.12
C PHE A 593 -22.15 -2.92 -18.72
N THR A 594 -23.04 -2.55 -19.65
CA THR A 594 -23.81 -3.50 -20.46
C THR A 594 -22.89 -4.33 -21.35
N ASP A 595 -21.92 -3.70 -22.00
CA ASP A 595 -20.95 -4.36 -22.86
C ASP A 595 -20.05 -5.32 -22.08
N LEU A 596 -19.56 -4.91 -20.90
CA LEU A 596 -18.82 -5.76 -19.98
C LEU A 596 -19.63 -7.00 -19.61
N THR A 597 -20.90 -6.81 -19.23
CA THR A 597 -21.79 -7.92 -18.85
C THR A 597 -22.01 -8.88 -20.02
N ALA A 598 -22.26 -8.36 -21.22
CA ALA A 598 -22.43 -9.18 -22.42
C ALA A 598 -21.13 -9.92 -22.81
N ALA A 599 -19.98 -9.26 -22.70
CA ALA A 599 -18.68 -9.87 -23.00
C ALA A 599 -18.36 -11.03 -22.04
N THR A 600 -18.60 -10.85 -20.73
CA THR A 600 -18.48 -11.92 -19.74
C THR A 600 -19.42 -13.08 -20.08
N MET A 601 -20.70 -12.80 -20.36
CA MET A 601 -21.65 -13.85 -20.76
C MET A 601 -21.21 -14.59 -22.03
N MET A 602 -20.68 -13.89 -23.05
CA MET A 602 -20.16 -14.50 -24.28
C MET A 602 -18.98 -15.43 -23.98
N ARG A 603 -18.03 -14.99 -23.15
CA ARG A 603 -16.82 -15.75 -22.78
C ARG A 603 -17.14 -17.07 -22.09
N HIS A 604 -18.20 -17.11 -21.29
CA HIS A 604 -18.68 -18.31 -20.61
C HIS A 604 -19.73 -19.09 -21.39
N GLY A 605 -19.96 -18.75 -22.68
CA GLY A 605 -20.91 -19.46 -23.54
C GLY A 605 -22.37 -19.29 -23.13
N LEU A 606 -22.70 -18.23 -22.38
CA LEU A 606 -24.07 -17.91 -21.95
C LEU A 606 -24.92 -17.28 -23.07
N PHE A 607 -24.38 -17.22 -24.30
CA PHE A 607 -25.12 -17.00 -25.53
C PHE A 607 -25.09 -18.24 -26.46
N GLY A 608 -24.73 -19.40 -25.91
CA GLY A 608 -24.47 -20.62 -26.68
C GLY A 608 -23.12 -20.60 -27.42
N GLU A 609 -22.83 -21.65 -28.18
CA GLU A 609 -21.57 -21.80 -28.92
C GLU A 609 -21.68 -21.36 -30.38
N GLY A 610 -20.63 -20.70 -30.88
CA GLY A 610 -20.55 -20.33 -32.30
C GLY A 610 -20.48 -21.52 -33.25
N SER A 611 -20.11 -22.71 -32.76
CA SER A 611 -20.04 -23.96 -33.52
C SER A 611 -21.41 -24.55 -33.86
N SER A 612 -22.44 -24.29 -33.04
CA SER A 612 -23.77 -24.91 -33.14
C SER A 612 -24.90 -23.96 -33.55
N LEU A 613 -24.59 -22.69 -33.90
CA LEU A 613 -25.54 -21.67 -34.36
C LEU A 613 -26.81 -21.59 -33.49
N THR A 614 -26.61 -21.57 -32.18
CA THR A 614 -27.68 -21.51 -31.16
C THR A 614 -28.60 -20.29 -31.39
N LYS A 615 -29.80 -20.30 -30.82
CA LYS A 615 -30.78 -19.20 -31.01
C LYS A 615 -30.27 -17.84 -30.53
N THR A 616 -29.37 -17.86 -29.55
CA THR A 616 -28.86 -16.69 -28.84
C THR A 616 -27.51 -16.21 -29.37
N HIS A 617 -26.75 -17.07 -30.06
CA HIS A 617 -25.44 -16.72 -30.58
C HIS A 617 -25.54 -15.80 -31.81
N PRO A 618 -24.70 -14.76 -31.94
CA PRO A 618 -24.79 -13.79 -33.05
C PRO A 618 -24.63 -14.44 -34.43
N TYR A 619 -23.79 -15.47 -34.56
CA TYR A 619 -23.57 -16.16 -35.84
C TYR A 619 -24.80 -16.85 -36.45
N ARG A 620 -25.88 -17.01 -35.69
CA ARG A 620 -27.17 -17.46 -36.23
C ARG A 620 -27.70 -16.51 -37.31
N TYR A 621 -27.39 -15.22 -37.20
CA TYR A 621 -27.87 -14.18 -38.09
C TYR A 621 -26.81 -13.87 -39.14
N GLN A 622 -27.22 -13.85 -40.40
CA GLN A 622 -26.31 -13.63 -41.52
C GLN A 622 -25.56 -12.30 -41.41
N ASP A 623 -26.24 -11.27 -40.91
CA ASP A 623 -25.72 -9.91 -40.79
C ASP A 623 -24.60 -9.76 -39.73
N PHE A 624 -24.45 -10.74 -38.83
CA PHE A 624 -23.45 -10.72 -37.74
C PHE A 624 -22.37 -11.82 -37.90
N SER A 625 -22.55 -12.70 -38.89
CA SER A 625 -21.68 -13.86 -39.14
C SER A 625 -20.28 -13.45 -39.66
N PRO A 626 -19.26 -14.32 -39.54
CA PRO A 626 -17.92 -14.01 -40.04
C PRO A 626 -17.94 -13.61 -41.53
N GLY A 627 -17.38 -12.44 -41.84
CA GLY A 627 -17.36 -11.86 -43.19
C GLY A 627 -18.51 -10.89 -43.49
N ALA A 628 -19.49 -10.75 -42.60
CA ALA A 628 -20.49 -9.68 -42.68
C ALA A 628 -19.89 -8.33 -42.25
N VAL A 629 -20.45 -7.22 -42.76
CA VAL A 629 -20.02 -5.86 -42.38
C VAL A 629 -20.31 -5.58 -40.90
N GLY A 630 -21.42 -6.15 -40.38
CA GLY A 630 -21.81 -6.09 -38.97
C GLY A 630 -21.11 -7.10 -38.07
N HIS A 631 -20.07 -7.81 -38.54
CA HIS A 631 -19.38 -8.80 -37.71
C HIS A 631 -18.56 -8.14 -36.59
N PHE A 632 -19.01 -8.32 -35.34
CA PHE A 632 -18.43 -7.68 -34.15
C PHE A 632 -17.72 -8.63 -33.19
N LEU A 633 -17.52 -9.91 -33.57
CA LEU A 633 -16.72 -10.84 -32.77
C LEU A 633 -15.27 -10.88 -33.25
N ASP A 634 -14.35 -11.24 -32.35
CA ASP A 634 -12.96 -11.57 -32.63
C ASP A 634 -12.55 -12.76 -31.74
N ASP A 635 -12.10 -13.85 -32.33
CA ASP A 635 -11.80 -15.12 -31.63
C ASP A 635 -12.91 -15.60 -30.66
N GLY A 636 -14.18 -15.37 -31.03
CA GLY A 636 -15.35 -15.75 -30.22
C GLY A 636 -15.64 -14.80 -29.05
N GLN A 637 -14.90 -13.70 -28.91
CA GLN A 637 -15.15 -12.63 -27.94
C GLN A 637 -15.81 -11.44 -28.63
N ILE A 638 -16.57 -10.64 -27.88
CA ILE A 638 -17.10 -9.36 -28.37
C ILE A 638 -15.93 -8.38 -28.50
N ARG A 639 -15.76 -7.76 -29.68
CA ARG A 639 -14.77 -6.69 -29.88
C ARG A 639 -15.03 -5.54 -28.92
N PRO A 640 -14.02 -4.90 -28.35
CA PRO A 640 -14.23 -3.69 -27.56
C PRO A 640 -15.01 -2.64 -28.37
N TRP A 641 -15.96 -1.96 -27.74
CA TRP A 641 -16.85 -1.00 -28.42
C TRP A 641 -16.09 0.10 -29.18
N ALA A 642 -14.98 0.62 -28.64
CA ALA A 642 -14.11 1.58 -29.33
C ALA A 642 -13.43 1.05 -30.59
N GLU A 643 -13.22 -0.26 -30.70
CA GLU A 643 -12.63 -0.90 -31.89
C GLU A 643 -13.69 -1.24 -32.95
N MET A 644 -14.97 -1.23 -32.57
CA MET A 644 -16.07 -1.42 -33.51
C MET A 644 -16.30 -0.17 -34.37
N ASN A 645 -16.47 -0.38 -35.68
CA ASN A 645 -16.97 0.64 -36.60
C ASN A 645 -18.49 0.85 -36.42
N ALA A 646 -19.07 1.83 -37.13
CA ALA A 646 -20.49 2.18 -36.99
C ALA A 646 -21.45 1.02 -37.30
N ASP A 647 -21.17 0.23 -38.35
CA ASP A 647 -22.00 -0.91 -38.75
C ASP A 647 -21.91 -2.05 -37.73
N GLN A 648 -20.73 -2.30 -37.19
CA GLN A 648 -20.50 -3.28 -36.12
C GLN A 648 -21.23 -2.89 -34.83
N ARG A 649 -21.19 -1.62 -34.42
CA ARG A 649 -21.92 -1.11 -33.25
C ARG A 649 -23.43 -1.23 -33.43
N TRP A 650 -23.93 -0.90 -34.62
CA TRP A 650 -25.35 -1.04 -34.93
C TRP A 650 -25.79 -2.51 -34.86
N ALA A 651 -25.04 -3.40 -35.50
CA ALA A 651 -25.30 -4.84 -35.49
C ALA A 651 -25.25 -5.45 -34.09
N TYR A 652 -24.29 -5.04 -33.26
CA TYR A 652 -24.18 -5.47 -31.87
C TYR A 652 -25.40 -5.04 -31.04
N ASN A 653 -25.81 -3.77 -31.14
CA ASN A 653 -26.99 -3.26 -30.47
C ASN A 653 -28.28 -3.95 -30.93
N GLU A 654 -28.41 -4.19 -32.24
CA GLU A 654 -29.54 -4.93 -32.80
C GLU A 654 -29.59 -6.34 -32.23
N TRP A 655 -28.45 -7.06 -32.24
CA TRP A 655 -28.34 -8.42 -31.71
C TRP A 655 -28.78 -8.53 -30.24
N LEU A 656 -28.32 -7.61 -29.38
CA LEU A 656 -28.74 -7.56 -27.97
C LEU A 656 -30.25 -7.31 -27.81
N GLY A 657 -30.86 -6.58 -28.74
CA GLY A 657 -32.29 -6.27 -28.76
C GLY A 657 -33.20 -7.35 -29.37
N LEU A 658 -32.63 -8.40 -29.97
CA LEU A 658 -33.42 -9.48 -30.57
C LEU A 658 -34.16 -10.28 -29.50
N ASN A 659 -35.40 -10.69 -29.80
CA ASN A 659 -36.24 -11.46 -28.88
C ASN A 659 -35.56 -12.74 -28.35
N ASP A 660 -34.80 -13.44 -29.20
CA ASP A 660 -34.12 -14.68 -28.80
C ASP A 660 -32.95 -14.39 -27.83
N THR A 661 -32.11 -13.39 -28.13
CA THR A 661 -31.03 -12.92 -27.24
C THR A 661 -31.57 -12.37 -25.92
N GLY A 662 -32.66 -11.60 -26.01
CA GLY A 662 -33.33 -10.98 -24.86
C GLY A 662 -33.91 -11.97 -23.85
N ARG A 663 -34.14 -13.24 -24.21
CA ARG A 663 -34.55 -14.26 -23.23
C ARG A 663 -33.49 -14.55 -22.19
N VAL A 664 -32.22 -14.37 -22.55
CA VAL A 664 -31.07 -14.64 -21.68
C VAL A 664 -30.49 -13.34 -21.13
N PHE A 665 -30.40 -12.31 -21.98
CA PHE A 665 -29.79 -11.03 -21.60
C PHE A 665 -30.76 -9.96 -21.10
N GLY A 666 -32.07 -10.11 -21.38
CA GLY A 666 -33.07 -9.11 -20.99
C GLY A 666 -33.11 -8.86 -19.48
N LYS A 667 -33.01 -9.92 -18.66
CA LYS A 667 -32.95 -9.77 -17.19
C LYS A 667 -31.69 -9.03 -16.71
N PRO A 668 -30.46 -9.40 -17.15
CA PRO A 668 -29.28 -8.57 -16.90
C PRO A 668 -29.45 -7.11 -17.33
N THR A 669 -29.92 -6.84 -18.55
CA THR A 669 -30.12 -5.46 -19.05
C THR A 669 -31.12 -4.68 -18.21
N ASP A 670 -32.25 -5.29 -17.85
CA ASP A 670 -33.25 -4.67 -16.97
C ASP A 670 -32.66 -4.38 -15.58
N SER A 671 -31.80 -5.28 -15.08
CA SER A 671 -31.11 -5.10 -13.80
C SER A 671 -30.13 -3.92 -13.83
N ILE A 672 -29.38 -3.75 -14.92
CA ILE A 672 -28.51 -2.58 -15.14
C ILE A 672 -29.34 -1.29 -15.12
N GLU A 673 -30.41 -1.26 -15.93
CA GLU A 673 -31.30 -0.11 -16.02
C GLU A 673 -31.93 0.24 -14.66
N ASN A 674 -32.41 -0.76 -13.94
CA ASN A 674 -32.97 -0.57 -12.60
C ASN A 674 -31.90 -0.10 -11.60
N GLY A 675 -30.69 -0.64 -11.65
CA GLY A 675 -29.57 -0.20 -10.80
C GLY A 675 -29.21 1.27 -10.99
N PHE A 676 -29.07 1.72 -12.25
CA PHE A 676 -28.83 3.13 -12.57
C PHE A 676 -29.99 4.03 -12.10
N ARG A 677 -31.24 3.58 -12.30
CA ARG A 677 -32.44 4.32 -11.88
C ARG A 677 -32.56 4.44 -10.36
N ASP A 678 -32.33 3.35 -9.64
CA ASP A 678 -32.40 3.29 -8.19
C ASP A 678 -31.30 4.15 -7.58
N ALA A 679 -30.07 4.07 -8.10
CA ALA A 679 -28.97 4.93 -7.69
C ALA A 679 -29.30 6.42 -7.91
N ALA A 680 -29.81 6.80 -9.08
CA ALA A 680 -30.25 8.16 -9.36
C ALA A 680 -31.32 8.65 -8.38
N LYS A 681 -32.34 7.83 -8.11
CA LYS A 681 -33.39 8.18 -7.15
C LYS A 681 -32.83 8.45 -5.75
N ILE A 682 -31.87 7.65 -5.31
CA ILE A 682 -31.34 7.69 -3.95
C ILE A 682 -30.33 8.83 -3.76
N TYR A 683 -29.44 9.03 -4.73
CA TYR A 683 -28.32 9.96 -4.62
C TYR A 683 -28.56 11.33 -5.28
N SER A 684 -29.65 11.50 -6.04
CA SER A 684 -30.09 12.81 -6.55
C SER A 684 -31.26 13.39 -5.76
N GLY A 685 -31.96 12.59 -4.95
CA GLY A 685 -33.12 13.01 -4.15
C GLY A 685 -32.81 13.59 -2.77
N SER A 686 -31.54 13.67 -2.38
CA SER A 686 -31.06 14.13 -1.07
C SER A 686 -30.45 15.55 -1.08
N GLY A 687 -30.71 16.33 -2.14
CA GLY A 687 -30.32 17.75 -2.26
C GLY A 687 -31.26 18.71 -1.56
#